data_AF-A0A960WAD1-F1
#
_entry.id   AF-A0A960WAD1-F1
#
_cell.length_a   1.000
_cell.length_b   1.000
_cell.length_c   1.000
_cell.angle_alpha   90.00
_cell.angle_beta   90.00
_cell.angle_gamma   90.00
#
_symmetry.space_group_name_H-M   'P 1'
#
loop_
_entity.id
_entity.type
_entity.pdbx_description
1 polymer ?
#
loop_
_entity_poly.entity_id
_entity_poly.type
_entity_poly.pdbx_seq_one_letter_code
_entity_poly.pdbx_strand_id
1 'polypeptide(L)'
;MPIRKNVFLPVFFFLMVCVCLSEARDVENYPHGESSSAFNSADSLANLPKSYGKIISQPFVSAKGSTRNLIILVDAHSNISVQSNLSHILHYMQKTVSPYSVYVEGASGTLYPEKLKMFSDSAVNHITAQYLLKNGFITGSEYFSLVSDVPCRLMGAESQEAYDNNLVLLKDIYDIGAGEAVENVIETYSEQICASFDALFAELDNKYMQMVLSGRELMAFCSMLNEYFYPVVSTNPDAYPVLSSIAYITVQSPFIEMFIKKNVQSLSVNNPDDEELKIQAAQIIEAFEQEYDLYDLVSQTRIIFSRDASNINAASLRLLDEFYNKYRYIKELSFEECYLEILESYKKLYGTMADGRSETIFALRNTLLGLAKGIKIQLTPHEFDYFNLADTAIEQLIAPLFNLSDALNEFPEGAFEKIERARILTTRFYESVETRNEAIVKNISADLPVGETGVLIIGGYHKNIADLFEQNGFGVYAIMPAVDWEQNVRREISYSDQLRGKFSSLEKVIYYSWSTIVARLVSQPLSWLSSRHDALSPIVARQLALMVGTAAAIQRNARDSMSRESIIEYIHSIYESQDTSFAQLTKEYLSLAGNESVPVWPRMIDFYPVAHMQGYEVAFAVGSQTLYIEILPENVQLTLSEQQALNSAEYVSALTAIEFQGHGYTVTIRFGNVDFEELKHTEADLSAGRENVLSSLSQKLRMDIPPMISSDSVQDAVRNWNIRSFENLWNHPLLKDGLSLPFVETQLRAEYGENEQEERQVS
;
A
#
# COMPACT_ATOMS: atom_id res chain seq x y z
N MET A 1 -20.20 -18.86 -25.28
CA MET A 1 -18.77 -19.21 -25.43
C MET A 1 -18.07 -18.95 -24.09
N PRO A 2 -16.98 -19.65 -23.73
CA PRO A 2 -16.17 -19.25 -22.60
C PRO A 2 -15.44 -17.94 -22.95
N ILE A 3 -15.78 -16.86 -22.25
CA ILE A 3 -15.09 -15.57 -22.39
C ILE A 3 -13.69 -15.72 -21.78
N ARG A 4 -12.63 -15.38 -22.53
CA ARG A 4 -11.26 -15.33 -22.01
C ARG A 4 -11.17 -14.19 -21.00
N LYS A 5 -10.98 -14.50 -19.71
CA LYS A 5 -11.04 -13.53 -18.60
C LYS A 5 -9.88 -12.49 -18.56
N ASN A 6 -8.89 -12.59 -19.46
CA ASN A 6 -7.57 -11.99 -19.21
C ASN A 6 -7.34 -10.60 -19.83
N VAL A 7 -8.13 -10.18 -20.84
CA VAL A 7 -7.80 -8.98 -21.65
C VAL A 7 -8.09 -7.64 -20.94
N PHE A 8 -8.97 -7.63 -19.92
CA PHE A 8 -9.43 -6.40 -19.26
C PHE A 8 -8.93 -6.20 -17.82
N LEU A 9 -8.21 -7.18 -17.26
CA LEU A 9 -8.05 -7.31 -15.81
C LEU A 9 -7.05 -6.35 -15.13
N PRO A 10 -5.84 -6.07 -15.70
CA PRO A 10 -4.80 -5.36 -14.94
C PRO A 10 -5.05 -3.87 -14.67
N VAL A 11 -5.76 -3.17 -15.56
CA VAL A 11 -5.83 -1.69 -15.53
C VAL A 11 -6.87 -1.17 -14.53
N PHE A 12 -8.03 -1.83 -14.43
CA PHE A 12 -9.17 -1.33 -13.65
C PHE A 12 -9.05 -1.53 -12.13
N PHE A 13 -8.18 -2.43 -11.65
CA PHE A 13 -8.03 -2.68 -10.21
C PHE A 13 -7.17 -1.62 -9.49
N PHE A 14 -6.55 -0.70 -10.23
CA PHE A 14 -5.42 0.10 -9.76
C PHE A 14 -5.79 1.40 -9.01
N LEU A 15 -7.04 1.87 -9.08
CA LEU A 15 -7.37 3.28 -8.79
C LEU A 15 -8.35 3.55 -7.63
N MET A 16 -9.04 2.55 -7.07
CA MET A 16 -10.14 2.79 -6.11
C MET A 16 -9.74 3.38 -4.73
N VAL A 17 -8.45 3.64 -4.49
CA VAL A 17 -7.94 4.26 -3.25
C VAL A 17 -7.33 5.66 -3.50
N CYS A 18 -7.11 6.06 -4.75
CA CYS A 18 -6.24 7.20 -5.09
C CYS A 18 -6.72 8.04 -6.29
N VAL A 19 -7.99 8.45 -6.34
CA VAL A 19 -8.45 9.49 -7.29
C VAL A 19 -8.92 10.73 -6.52
N CYS A 20 -8.34 11.87 -6.90
CA CYS A 20 -8.48 13.21 -6.30
C CYS A 20 -7.66 14.27 -7.05
N LEU A 21 -6.62 13.84 -7.79
CA LEU A 21 -5.51 14.69 -8.26
C LEU A 21 -5.20 14.49 -9.77
N SER A 22 -6.21 14.12 -10.55
CA SER A 22 -6.07 13.84 -11.99
C SER A 22 -7.10 14.57 -12.87
N GLU A 23 -7.49 15.80 -12.52
CA GLU A 23 -8.00 16.75 -13.51
C GLU A 23 -6.83 17.58 -14.05
N ALA A 24 -6.54 17.44 -15.34
CA ALA A 24 -5.66 18.32 -16.09
C ALA A 24 -6.27 18.51 -17.49
N ARG A 25 -6.84 19.68 -17.76
CA ARG A 25 -7.59 19.94 -19.00
C ARG A 25 -6.67 20.55 -20.06
N ASP A 26 -6.64 19.95 -21.24
CA ASP A 26 -5.97 20.53 -22.41
C ASP A 26 -6.63 21.86 -22.80
N VAL A 27 -5.87 22.95 -22.68
CA VAL A 27 -6.27 24.28 -23.15
C VAL A 27 -5.31 24.71 -24.26
N GLU A 28 -5.77 24.58 -25.50
CA GLU A 28 -4.94 24.86 -26.68
C GLU A 28 -4.51 26.34 -26.81
N ASN A 29 -3.22 26.53 -27.09
CA ASN A 29 -2.65 27.63 -27.87
C ASN A 29 -2.88 29.08 -27.37
N TYR A 30 -2.01 29.53 -26.45
CA TYR A 30 -1.64 30.95 -26.32
C TYR A 30 -0.13 31.14 -26.59
N PRO A 31 0.30 32.21 -27.29
CA PRO A 31 1.70 32.39 -27.68
C PRO A 31 2.59 32.79 -26.50
N HIS A 32 3.67 32.04 -26.28
CA HIS A 32 4.65 32.34 -25.24
C HIS A 32 5.52 33.56 -25.57
N GLY A 33 5.83 34.36 -24.55
CA GLY A 33 6.94 35.31 -24.57
C GLY A 33 8.16 34.71 -23.85
N GLU A 34 9.36 34.92 -24.39
CA GLU A 34 10.60 34.36 -23.82
C GLU A 34 10.96 35.03 -22.48
N SER A 35 11.30 34.24 -21.46
CA SER A 35 11.95 34.72 -20.24
C SER A 35 12.97 33.72 -19.68
N SER A 36 13.86 34.20 -18.83
CA SER A 36 15.09 33.53 -18.41
C SER A 36 14.91 32.14 -17.79
N SER A 37 15.61 31.14 -18.36
CA SER A 37 16.08 29.89 -17.72
C SER A 37 15.26 29.39 -16.53
N ALA A 38 14.00 29.02 -16.78
CA ALA A 38 13.21 28.29 -15.80
C ALA A 38 13.90 26.95 -15.47
N PHE A 39 13.88 26.57 -14.19
CA PHE A 39 14.35 25.25 -13.78
C PHE A 39 13.31 24.21 -14.20
N ASN A 40 13.56 23.46 -15.27
CA ASN A 40 12.64 22.43 -15.77
C ASN A 40 12.59 21.23 -14.82
N SER A 41 11.77 21.36 -13.77
CA SER A 41 11.34 20.27 -12.91
C SER A 41 10.69 19.14 -13.73
N ALA A 42 9.99 19.45 -14.82
CA ALA A 42 9.48 18.48 -15.78
C ALA A 42 10.56 17.53 -16.34
N ASP A 43 11.67 18.05 -16.88
CA ASP A 43 12.76 17.23 -17.43
C ASP A 43 13.44 16.37 -16.35
N SER A 44 13.52 16.92 -15.13
CA SER A 44 14.09 16.25 -13.95
C SER A 44 13.19 15.13 -13.43
N LEU A 45 11.86 15.24 -13.60
CA LEU A 45 10.86 14.24 -13.18
C LEU A 45 10.50 13.25 -14.30
N ALA A 46 10.70 13.60 -15.57
CA ALA A 46 10.47 12.72 -16.71
C ALA A 46 11.29 11.42 -16.67
N ASN A 47 12.40 11.42 -15.92
CA ASN A 47 13.29 10.29 -15.70
C ASN A 47 13.02 9.55 -14.36
N LEU A 48 11.88 9.80 -13.70
CA LEU A 48 11.49 9.09 -12.49
C LEU A 48 11.29 7.59 -12.79
N PRO A 49 11.93 6.67 -12.04
CA PRO A 49 11.71 5.24 -12.23
C PRO A 49 10.25 4.84 -12.01
N LYS A 50 9.65 4.13 -12.98
CA LYS A 50 8.26 3.63 -12.91
C LYS A 50 8.01 2.72 -11.69
N SER A 51 9.06 2.08 -11.18
CA SER A 51 9.04 1.27 -9.95
C SER A 51 8.90 2.09 -8.66
N TYR A 52 9.18 3.40 -8.70
CA TYR A 52 8.96 4.32 -7.59
C TYR A 52 7.62 5.03 -7.70
N GLY A 53 7.17 5.39 -8.91
CA GLY A 53 5.87 6.02 -9.11
C GLY A 53 5.60 6.51 -10.53
N LYS A 54 4.45 7.16 -10.70
CA LYS A 54 3.97 7.74 -11.95
C LYS A 54 3.49 9.17 -11.72
N ILE A 55 3.87 10.09 -12.60
CA ILE A 55 3.26 11.43 -12.68
C ILE A 55 1.80 11.26 -13.15
N ILE A 56 0.84 11.77 -12.37
CA ILE A 56 -0.60 11.68 -12.64
C ILE A 56 -1.22 13.02 -13.09
N SER A 57 -0.58 14.16 -12.79
CA SER A 57 -0.89 15.45 -13.43
C SER A 57 0.38 16.12 -13.96
N GLN A 58 0.29 16.74 -15.13
CA GLN A 58 1.31 17.65 -15.66
C GLN A 58 0.96 19.10 -15.26
N PRO A 59 1.96 19.99 -15.13
CA PRO A 59 1.75 21.30 -14.54
C PRO A 59 0.94 22.21 -15.44
N PHE A 60 -0.08 22.86 -14.88
CA PHE A 60 -0.64 24.05 -15.50
C PHE A 60 0.43 25.16 -15.49
N VAL A 61 1.04 25.40 -16.65
CA VAL A 61 1.98 26.50 -16.82
C VAL A 61 1.19 27.81 -16.85
N SER A 62 0.88 28.33 -15.66
CA SER A 62 0.13 29.56 -15.46
C SER A 62 0.66 30.68 -16.37
N ALA A 63 -0.22 31.25 -17.20
CA ALA A 63 0.13 32.22 -18.23
C ALA A 63 0.72 33.55 -17.71
N LYS A 64 0.84 33.71 -16.38
CA LYS A 64 1.55 34.83 -15.71
C LYS A 64 3.00 34.50 -15.33
N GLY A 65 3.46 33.27 -15.61
CA GLY A 65 4.71 32.71 -15.09
C GLY A 65 4.51 32.22 -13.65
N SER A 66 4.62 30.91 -13.44
CA SER A 66 4.66 30.38 -12.08
C SER A 66 5.87 30.94 -11.32
N THR A 67 5.66 31.27 -10.05
CA THR A 67 6.72 31.79 -9.16
C THR A 67 7.20 30.77 -8.14
N ARG A 68 6.57 29.59 -8.05
CA ARG A 68 6.86 28.52 -7.10
C ARG A 68 6.50 27.17 -7.70
N ASN A 69 7.30 26.14 -7.47
CA ASN A 69 6.92 24.77 -7.85
C ASN A 69 6.44 24.00 -6.62
N LEU A 70 5.38 23.21 -6.76
CA LEU A 70 4.96 22.24 -5.76
C LEU A 70 4.82 20.87 -6.40
N ILE A 71 5.41 19.86 -5.77
CA ILE A 71 5.24 18.47 -6.18
C ILE A 71 4.41 17.75 -5.12
N ILE A 72 3.21 17.34 -5.46
CA ILE A 72 2.29 16.61 -4.59
C ILE A 72 2.59 15.11 -4.71
N LEU A 73 2.87 14.46 -3.58
CA LEU A 73 3.00 13.01 -3.46
C LEU A 73 1.74 12.45 -2.80
N VAL A 74 1.02 11.59 -3.51
CA VAL A 74 -0.21 10.96 -3.01
C VAL A 74 0.15 9.86 -2.00
N ASP A 75 -0.26 10.02 -0.75
CA ASP A 75 -0.01 9.03 0.29
C ASP A 75 -1.17 8.04 0.46
N ALA A 76 -0.89 6.76 0.17
CA ALA A 76 -1.73 5.67 0.62
C ALA A 76 -1.26 5.24 2.01
N HIS A 77 -1.80 5.89 3.04
CA HIS A 77 -1.43 5.66 4.43
C HIS A 77 -1.41 4.17 4.79
N SER A 78 -0.44 3.76 5.59
CA SER A 78 -0.20 2.37 6.01
C SER A 78 0.18 1.33 4.94
N ASN A 79 0.03 1.60 3.64
CA ASN A 79 0.59 0.70 2.62
C ASN A 79 2.13 0.84 2.59
N ILE A 80 2.84 -0.20 3.01
CA ILE A 80 4.29 -0.15 3.21
C ILE A 80 5.09 0.04 1.90
N SER A 81 4.62 -0.47 0.76
CA SER A 81 5.30 -0.23 -0.51
C SER A 81 5.20 1.24 -0.92
N VAL A 82 4.05 1.88 -0.69
CA VAL A 82 3.84 3.32 -0.96
C VAL A 82 4.69 4.17 -0.02
N GLN A 83 4.75 3.87 1.28
CA GLN A 83 5.64 4.58 2.21
C GLN A 83 7.13 4.45 1.78
N SER A 84 7.55 3.25 1.35
CA SER A 84 8.92 2.99 0.90
C SER A 84 9.22 3.71 -0.42
N ASN A 85 8.30 3.67 -1.37
CA ASN A 85 8.43 4.33 -2.67
C ASN A 85 8.34 5.86 -2.58
N LEU A 86 7.56 6.41 -1.64
CA LEU A 86 7.61 7.82 -1.28
C LEU A 86 9.02 8.21 -0.83
N SER A 87 9.67 7.41 0.03
CA SER A 87 11.09 7.64 0.38
C SER A 87 12.05 7.51 -0.81
N HIS A 88 11.79 6.61 -1.75
CA HIS A 88 12.58 6.51 -2.99
C HIS A 88 12.41 7.74 -3.89
N ILE A 89 11.19 8.26 -4.01
CA ILE A 89 10.87 9.49 -4.74
C ILE A 89 11.58 10.69 -4.09
N LEU A 90 11.54 10.83 -2.76
CA LEU A 90 12.24 11.90 -2.04
C LEU A 90 13.78 11.81 -2.23
N HIS A 91 14.37 10.62 -2.16
CA HIS A 91 15.80 10.42 -2.47
C HIS A 91 16.17 10.70 -3.92
N TYR A 92 15.24 10.48 -4.86
CA TYR A 92 15.41 10.85 -6.27
C TYR A 92 15.38 12.38 -6.41
N MET A 93 14.34 13.04 -5.90
CA MET A 93 14.18 14.49 -5.92
C MET A 93 15.33 15.22 -5.24
N GLN A 94 15.86 14.71 -4.14
CA GLN A 94 17.03 15.28 -3.45
C GLN A 94 18.31 15.30 -4.32
N LYS A 95 18.35 14.51 -5.42
CA LYS A 95 19.47 14.45 -6.36
C LYS A 95 19.20 15.18 -7.68
N THR A 96 17.93 15.41 -8.04
CA THR A 96 17.53 15.99 -9.34
C THR A 96 16.85 17.37 -9.24
N VAL A 97 16.21 17.69 -8.12
CA VAL A 97 15.42 18.92 -7.92
C VAL A 97 15.82 19.68 -6.64
N SER A 98 16.36 18.99 -5.62
CA SER A 98 16.78 19.56 -4.33
C SER A 98 15.67 20.37 -3.62
N PRO A 99 14.57 19.74 -3.19
CA PRO A 99 13.41 20.46 -2.65
C PRO A 99 13.73 21.23 -1.37
N TYR A 100 13.21 22.47 -1.31
CA TYR A 100 13.41 23.42 -0.21
C TYR A 100 12.77 22.96 1.11
N SER A 101 11.60 22.34 1.02
CA SER A 101 10.88 21.77 2.16
C SER A 101 10.02 20.59 1.70
N VAL A 102 9.87 19.60 2.58
CA VAL A 102 8.88 18.53 2.48
C VAL A 102 7.79 18.82 3.51
N TYR A 103 6.63 19.22 3.01
CA TYR A 103 5.42 19.49 3.78
C TYR A 103 4.62 18.18 3.95
N VAL A 104 4.10 17.94 5.14
CA VAL A 104 3.41 16.68 5.50
C VAL A 104 2.04 16.98 6.09
N GLU A 105 1.00 16.35 5.55
CA GLU A 105 -0.36 16.32 6.12
C GLU A 105 -0.38 15.66 7.52
N GLY A 106 -1.42 15.91 8.33
CA GLY A 106 -1.53 15.40 9.69
C GLY A 106 -0.63 16.12 10.70
N ALA A 107 0.00 17.22 10.30
CA ALA A 107 1.04 17.88 11.07
C ALA A 107 1.08 19.40 10.88
N SER A 108 1.62 20.09 11.90
CA SER A 108 1.85 21.53 11.90
C SER A 108 3.32 21.86 12.26
N GLY A 109 3.77 23.07 11.91
CA GLY A 109 5.08 23.62 12.31
C GLY A 109 6.30 22.92 11.70
N THR A 110 7.47 23.04 12.32
CA THR A 110 8.70 22.32 11.93
C THR A 110 8.75 20.94 12.57
N LEU A 111 9.13 19.93 11.77
CA LEU A 111 9.28 18.55 12.19
C LEU A 111 10.75 18.20 12.40
N TYR A 112 11.02 17.38 13.42
CA TYR A 112 12.36 17.06 13.92
C TYR A 112 12.63 15.55 13.94
N PRO A 113 12.54 14.84 12.80
CA PRO A 113 12.74 13.39 12.73
C PRO A 113 14.15 12.97 13.17
N GLU A 114 15.15 13.85 13.08
CA GLU A 114 16.52 13.60 13.50
C GLU A 114 16.65 13.32 15.02
N LYS A 115 15.63 13.64 15.82
CA LYS A 115 15.52 13.22 17.24
C LYS A 115 15.41 11.70 17.42
N LEU A 116 15.16 10.94 16.34
CA LEU A 116 15.20 9.48 16.31
C LEU A 116 16.52 8.92 15.72
N LYS A 117 17.46 9.76 15.22
CA LYS A 117 18.84 9.34 14.89
C LYS A 117 19.62 9.17 16.19
N MET A 118 19.44 8.04 16.85
CA MET A 118 20.01 7.77 18.17
C MET A 118 21.47 7.31 18.13
N PHE A 119 21.85 6.64 17.04
CA PHE A 119 23.13 5.97 16.90
C PHE A 119 24.06 6.83 16.05
N SER A 120 25.36 6.77 16.33
CA SER A 120 26.39 7.35 15.45
C SER A 120 26.55 6.54 14.16
N ASP A 121 26.09 5.29 14.13
CA ASP A 121 26.07 4.41 12.97
C ASP A 121 24.80 4.63 12.12
N SER A 122 24.98 5.12 10.89
CA SER A 122 23.88 5.29 9.92
C SER A 122 23.23 3.96 9.53
N ALA A 123 23.96 2.84 9.54
CA ALA A 123 23.41 1.54 9.17
C ALA A 123 22.50 0.96 10.27
N VAL A 124 22.81 1.23 11.54
CA VAL A 124 21.92 0.92 12.68
C VAL A 124 20.68 1.83 12.66
N ASN A 125 20.85 3.14 12.42
CA ASN A 125 19.70 4.03 12.22
C ASN A 125 18.81 3.58 11.05
N HIS A 126 19.39 3.02 9.98
CA HIS A 126 18.64 2.50 8.82
C HIS A 126 17.77 1.29 9.17
N ILE A 127 18.31 0.26 9.85
CA ILE A 127 17.52 -0.85 10.41
C ILE A 127 16.36 -0.28 11.25
N THR A 128 16.71 0.62 12.15
CA THR A 128 15.81 1.15 13.16
C THR A 128 14.63 1.88 12.51
N ALA A 129 14.91 2.77 11.56
CA ALA A 129 13.90 3.46 10.78
C ALA A 129 13.05 2.48 9.94
N GLN A 130 13.66 1.43 9.36
CA GLN A 130 12.94 0.47 8.53
C GLN A 130 11.98 -0.40 9.35
N TYR A 131 12.38 -0.81 10.57
CA TYR A 131 11.50 -1.49 11.52
C TYR A 131 10.29 -0.62 11.91
N LEU A 132 10.53 0.66 12.23
CA LEU A 132 9.49 1.63 12.55
C LEU A 132 8.52 1.85 11.37
N LEU A 133 9.04 1.94 10.15
CA LEU A 133 8.24 2.14 8.93
C LEU A 133 7.33 0.94 8.66
N LYS A 134 7.87 -0.28 8.71
CA LYS A 134 7.11 -1.53 8.46
C LYS A 134 5.99 -1.72 9.48
N ASN A 135 6.25 -1.42 10.76
CA ASN A 135 5.25 -1.50 11.83
C ASN A 135 4.30 -0.29 11.90
N GLY A 136 4.57 0.81 11.19
CA GLY A 136 3.69 1.98 11.13
C GLY A 136 3.85 2.99 12.25
N PHE A 137 5.03 3.05 12.85
CA PHE A 137 5.41 4.06 13.83
C PHE A 137 5.88 5.38 13.18
N ILE A 138 6.40 5.33 11.94
CA ILE A 138 6.81 6.52 11.19
C ILE A 138 6.31 6.48 9.75
N THR A 139 6.23 7.65 9.12
CA THR A 139 5.88 7.85 7.70
C THR A 139 7.10 7.67 6.78
N GLY A 140 6.85 7.53 5.47
CA GLY A 140 7.89 7.46 4.43
C GLY A 140 8.81 8.70 4.39
N SER A 141 8.29 9.88 4.72
CA SER A 141 9.09 11.11 4.83
C SER A 141 9.97 11.16 6.08
N GLU A 142 9.45 10.70 7.23
CA GLU A 142 10.25 10.59 8.45
C GLU A 142 11.36 9.54 8.26
N TYR A 143 11.05 8.41 7.63
CA TYR A 143 12.03 7.40 7.22
C TYR A 143 13.09 7.98 6.28
N PHE A 144 12.70 8.67 5.20
CA PHE A 144 13.62 9.36 4.28
C PHE A 144 14.57 10.30 5.03
N SER A 145 14.05 11.15 5.91
CA SER A 145 14.86 12.09 6.68
C SER A 145 15.79 11.38 7.67
N LEU A 146 15.36 10.22 8.20
CA LEU A 146 16.21 9.37 9.03
C LEU A 146 17.37 8.71 8.27
N VAL A 147 17.11 8.16 7.08
CA VAL A 147 18.12 7.40 6.34
C VAL A 147 18.94 8.24 5.37
N SER A 148 18.57 9.51 5.10
CA SER A 148 19.37 10.41 4.26
C SER A 148 20.56 11.03 4.99
N ASP A 149 21.70 11.03 4.29
CA ASP A 149 22.93 11.76 4.64
C ASP A 149 22.79 13.28 4.45
N VAL A 150 21.90 13.70 3.53
CA VAL A 150 21.66 15.12 3.24
C VAL A 150 20.43 15.57 4.03
N PRO A 151 20.55 16.56 4.95
CA PRO A 151 19.42 17.06 5.70
C PRO A 151 18.30 17.58 4.79
N CYS A 152 17.05 17.27 5.15
CA CYS A 152 15.88 17.83 4.50
C CYS A 152 15.00 18.55 5.53
N ARG A 153 14.48 19.72 5.17
CA ARG A 153 13.56 20.48 6.02
C ARG A 153 12.18 19.85 5.94
N LEU A 154 11.76 19.14 6.99
CA LEU A 154 10.39 18.66 7.11
C LEU A 154 9.52 19.67 7.88
N MET A 155 8.32 19.88 7.37
CA MET A 155 7.33 20.82 7.88
C MET A 155 5.97 20.14 7.92
N GLY A 156 5.15 20.45 8.91
CA GLY A 156 3.73 20.18 8.85
C GLY A 156 3.04 21.15 7.91
N ALA A 157 2.13 20.64 7.06
CA ALA A 157 1.39 21.44 6.10
C ALA A 157 0.24 22.23 6.76
N GLU A 158 -0.29 21.76 7.89
CA GLU A 158 -1.61 22.15 8.41
C GLU A 158 -1.55 23.09 9.62
N SER A 159 -2.71 23.64 10.01
CA SER A 159 -2.91 24.19 11.35
C SER A 159 -3.35 23.09 12.32
N GLN A 160 -2.84 23.11 13.55
CA GLN A 160 -3.17 22.07 14.53
C GLN A 160 -4.67 22.04 14.88
N GLU A 161 -5.31 23.22 14.89
CA GLU A 161 -6.74 23.39 15.13
C GLU A 161 -7.61 22.72 14.06
N ALA A 162 -7.26 22.82 12.77
CA ALA A 162 -8.02 22.19 11.70
C ALA A 162 -7.91 20.66 11.75
N TYR A 163 -6.70 20.15 12.04
CA TYR A 163 -6.48 18.71 12.25
C TYR A 163 -7.21 18.18 13.48
N ASP A 164 -7.06 18.81 14.65
CA ASP A 164 -7.68 18.36 15.90
C ASP A 164 -9.22 18.36 15.79
N ASN A 165 -9.83 19.36 15.11
CA ASN A 165 -11.26 19.39 14.83
C ASN A 165 -11.72 18.24 13.92
N ASN A 166 -10.99 17.94 12.84
CA ASN A 166 -11.28 16.83 11.93
C ASN A 166 -11.15 15.47 12.65
N LEU A 167 -10.15 15.31 13.52
CA LEU A 167 -9.94 14.11 14.34
C LEU A 167 -11.04 13.90 15.40
N VAL A 168 -11.61 14.96 15.97
CA VAL A 168 -12.79 14.86 16.87
C VAL A 168 -14.01 14.34 16.10
N LEU A 169 -14.31 14.90 14.93
CA LEU A 169 -15.43 14.44 14.09
C LEU A 169 -15.27 12.96 13.70
N LEU A 170 -14.05 12.54 13.36
CA LEU A 170 -13.73 11.13 13.07
C LEU A 170 -14.03 10.20 14.26
N LYS A 171 -13.66 10.60 15.48
CA LYS A 171 -13.93 9.82 16.71
C LYS A 171 -15.44 9.75 16.97
N ASP A 172 -16.15 10.86 16.88
CA ASP A 172 -17.60 10.91 17.05
C ASP A 172 -18.35 10.01 16.04
N ILE A 173 -17.90 9.92 14.78
CA ILE A 173 -18.47 9.00 13.76
C ILE A 173 -18.36 7.54 14.22
N TYR A 174 -17.17 7.13 14.66
CA TYR A 174 -16.93 5.74 15.10
C TYR A 174 -17.66 5.39 16.40
N ASP A 175 -17.79 6.34 17.33
CA ASP A 175 -18.36 6.09 18.66
C ASP A 175 -19.90 6.05 18.67
N ILE A 176 -20.57 6.55 17.61
CA ILE A 176 -22.01 6.30 17.39
C ILE A 176 -22.27 4.83 17.01
N GLY A 177 -21.35 4.19 16.29
CA GLY A 177 -21.49 2.82 15.82
C GLY A 177 -22.67 2.60 14.86
N ALA A 178 -22.94 3.56 13.96
CA ALA A 178 -24.10 3.50 13.06
C ALA A 178 -24.01 2.46 11.92
N GLY A 179 -22.83 1.86 11.67
CA GLY A 179 -22.58 1.01 10.49
C GLY A 179 -23.61 -0.11 10.28
N GLU A 180 -23.83 -0.94 11.30
CA GLU A 180 -24.83 -2.02 11.29
C GLU A 180 -26.25 -1.50 11.01
N ALA A 181 -26.63 -0.36 11.61
CA ALA A 181 -27.95 0.23 11.37
C ALA A 181 -28.12 0.74 9.93
N VAL A 182 -27.07 1.33 9.34
CA VAL A 182 -27.08 1.75 7.93
C VAL A 182 -27.13 0.54 7.00
N GLU A 183 -26.34 -0.50 7.26
CA GLU A 183 -26.27 -1.73 6.46
C GLU A 183 -27.62 -2.47 6.45
N ASN A 184 -28.31 -2.57 7.59
CA ASN A 184 -29.66 -3.15 7.67
C ASN A 184 -30.70 -2.38 6.85
N VAL A 185 -30.66 -1.03 6.81
CA VAL A 185 -31.59 -0.25 5.96
C VAL A 185 -31.26 -0.41 4.47
N ILE A 186 -29.98 -0.53 4.11
CA ILE A 186 -29.56 -0.81 2.72
C ILE A 186 -30.13 -2.17 2.28
N GLU A 187 -30.01 -3.21 3.12
CA GLU A 187 -30.55 -4.55 2.84
C GLU A 187 -32.08 -4.49 2.65
N THR A 188 -32.82 -3.87 3.59
CA THR A 188 -34.28 -3.67 3.47
C THR A 188 -34.66 -2.97 2.16
N TYR A 189 -33.93 -1.93 1.74
CA TYR A 189 -34.22 -1.25 0.47
C TYR A 189 -33.84 -2.07 -0.76
N SER A 190 -32.76 -2.84 -0.72
CA SER A 190 -32.41 -3.75 -1.82
C SER A 190 -33.41 -4.88 -1.99
N GLU A 191 -33.97 -5.44 -0.91
CA GLU A 191 -35.09 -6.38 -0.98
C GLU A 191 -36.30 -5.77 -1.67
N GLN A 192 -36.71 -4.55 -1.25
CA GLN A 192 -37.88 -3.86 -1.82
C GLN A 192 -37.71 -3.49 -3.29
N ILE A 193 -36.49 -3.11 -3.68
CA ILE A 193 -36.11 -2.89 -5.08
C ILE A 193 -36.22 -4.22 -5.84
N CYS A 194 -35.53 -5.27 -5.40
CA CYS A 194 -35.45 -6.55 -6.12
C CYS A 194 -36.78 -7.30 -6.20
N ALA A 195 -37.69 -7.10 -5.23
CA ALA A 195 -39.00 -7.75 -5.19
C ALA A 195 -39.91 -7.47 -6.41
N SER A 196 -39.59 -6.44 -7.22
CA SER A 196 -40.31 -6.09 -8.45
C SER A 196 -39.65 -6.59 -9.75
N PHE A 197 -38.49 -7.23 -9.68
CA PHE A 197 -37.69 -7.66 -10.83
C PHE A 197 -37.37 -9.16 -10.81
N ASP A 198 -36.56 -9.64 -11.76
CA ASP A 198 -36.11 -11.03 -11.81
C ASP A 198 -34.80 -11.28 -11.04
N ALA A 199 -34.39 -12.55 -10.98
CA ALA A 199 -33.18 -12.96 -10.28
C ALA A 199 -31.88 -12.44 -10.92
N LEU A 200 -31.88 -12.11 -12.21
CA LEU A 200 -30.70 -11.55 -12.90
C LEU A 200 -30.53 -10.07 -12.52
N PHE A 201 -31.64 -9.32 -12.40
CA PHE A 201 -31.60 -7.97 -11.82
C PHE A 201 -31.12 -8.00 -10.36
N ALA A 202 -31.60 -8.95 -9.55
CA ALA A 202 -31.17 -9.07 -8.15
C ALA A 202 -29.66 -9.37 -8.01
N GLU A 203 -29.09 -10.21 -8.89
CA GLU A 203 -27.65 -10.44 -8.92
C GLU A 203 -26.88 -9.19 -9.39
N LEU A 204 -27.36 -8.49 -10.42
CA LEU A 204 -26.82 -7.21 -10.90
C LEU A 204 -26.81 -6.13 -9.80
N ASP A 205 -27.89 -6.01 -9.03
CA ASP A 205 -28.03 -5.03 -7.96
C ASP A 205 -27.14 -5.38 -6.74
N ASN A 206 -26.98 -6.66 -6.42
CA ASN A 206 -25.95 -7.10 -5.48
C ASN A 206 -24.53 -6.76 -5.99
N LYS A 207 -24.24 -6.90 -7.29
CA LYS A 207 -22.96 -6.44 -7.86
C LYS A 207 -22.78 -4.93 -7.78
N TYR A 208 -23.84 -4.14 -7.94
CA TYR A 208 -23.83 -2.70 -7.70
C TYR A 208 -23.43 -2.38 -6.25
N MET A 209 -24.08 -3.00 -5.26
CA MET A 209 -23.75 -2.80 -3.84
C MET A 209 -22.30 -3.20 -3.51
N GLN A 210 -21.85 -4.37 -3.98
CA GLN A 210 -20.47 -4.84 -3.78
C GLN A 210 -19.44 -3.87 -4.38
N MET A 211 -19.75 -3.29 -5.54
CA MET A 211 -18.91 -2.29 -6.20
C MET A 211 -18.88 -0.97 -5.43
N VAL A 212 -20.02 -0.39 -5.04
CA VAL A 212 -20.03 0.89 -4.31
C VAL A 212 -19.31 0.75 -2.96
N LEU A 213 -19.64 -0.28 -2.19
CA LEU A 213 -19.14 -0.47 -0.81
C LEU A 213 -17.69 -0.97 -0.73
N SER A 214 -17.10 -1.49 -1.80
CA SER A 214 -15.74 -2.07 -1.75
C SER A 214 -14.84 -1.84 -2.97
N GLY A 215 -15.35 -1.26 -4.06
CA GLY A 215 -14.64 -1.06 -5.33
C GLY A 215 -14.32 -2.31 -6.13
N ARG A 216 -14.54 -3.49 -5.54
CA ARG A 216 -14.40 -4.79 -6.21
C ARG A 216 -15.53 -4.98 -7.20
N GLU A 217 -15.47 -6.02 -8.01
CA GLU A 217 -16.55 -6.38 -8.93
C GLU A 217 -16.94 -5.34 -10.00
N LEU A 218 -16.33 -4.15 -10.09
CA LEU A 218 -16.65 -3.12 -11.10
C LEU A 218 -16.76 -3.68 -12.52
N MET A 219 -15.80 -4.50 -12.96
CA MET A 219 -15.87 -5.17 -14.28
C MET A 219 -16.99 -6.21 -14.40
N ALA A 220 -17.34 -6.91 -13.31
CA ALA A 220 -18.45 -7.86 -13.29
C ALA A 220 -19.80 -7.13 -13.33
N PHE A 221 -19.94 -6.04 -12.54
CA PHE A 221 -21.08 -5.14 -12.58
C PHE A 221 -21.26 -4.55 -13.98
N CYS A 222 -20.23 -3.96 -14.59
CA CYS A 222 -20.32 -3.44 -15.96
C CYS A 222 -20.71 -4.52 -16.99
N SER A 223 -20.21 -5.75 -16.84
CA SER A 223 -20.60 -6.86 -17.72
C SER A 223 -22.08 -7.20 -17.59
N MET A 224 -22.59 -7.36 -16.35
CA MET A 224 -24.00 -7.68 -16.10
C MET A 224 -24.95 -6.53 -16.43
N LEU A 225 -24.53 -5.29 -16.16
CA LEU A 225 -25.26 -4.06 -16.46
C LEU A 225 -25.45 -3.93 -17.97
N ASN A 226 -24.39 -4.19 -18.74
CA ASN A 226 -24.46 -4.25 -20.18
C ASN A 226 -25.33 -5.43 -20.66
N GLU A 227 -25.18 -6.64 -20.11
CA GLU A 227 -25.98 -7.80 -20.51
C GLU A 227 -27.49 -7.58 -20.30
N TYR A 228 -27.89 -7.05 -19.14
CA TYR A 228 -29.28 -6.79 -18.80
C TYR A 228 -29.89 -5.63 -19.62
N PHE A 229 -29.16 -4.53 -19.80
CA PHE A 229 -29.67 -3.33 -20.48
C PHE A 229 -29.20 -3.16 -21.94
N TYR A 230 -28.57 -4.17 -22.56
CA TYR A 230 -27.97 -4.08 -23.89
C TYR A 230 -28.88 -3.38 -24.93
N PRO A 231 -30.19 -3.73 -25.07
CA PRO A 231 -31.04 -3.10 -26.08
C PRO A 231 -31.26 -1.60 -25.88
N VAL A 232 -31.23 -1.12 -24.63
CA VAL A 232 -31.41 0.30 -24.28
C VAL A 232 -30.11 1.07 -24.49
N VAL A 233 -28.98 0.52 -24.02
CA VAL A 233 -27.65 1.11 -24.16
C VAL A 233 -27.22 1.17 -25.62
N SER A 234 -27.46 0.11 -26.40
CA SER A 234 -27.06 0.05 -27.82
C SER A 234 -27.91 0.94 -28.73
N THR A 235 -29.13 1.32 -28.32
CA THR A 235 -30.00 2.22 -29.09
C THR A 235 -29.89 3.69 -28.68
N ASN A 236 -29.29 3.99 -27.52
CA ASN A 236 -29.12 5.34 -26.99
C ASN A 236 -27.66 5.61 -26.57
N PRO A 237 -26.66 5.42 -27.45
CA PRO A 237 -25.25 5.48 -27.07
C PRO A 237 -24.84 6.85 -26.50
N ASP A 238 -25.46 7.94 -26.95
CA ASP A 238 -25.17 9.30 -26.49
C ASP A 238 -25.72 9.61 -25.09
N ALA A 239 -26.68 8.82 -24.59
CA ALA A 239 -27.21 8.93 -23.23
C ALA A 239 -26.37 8.14 -22.19
N TYR A 240 -25.57 7.19 -22.69
CA TYR A 240 -24.74 6.26 -21.91
C TYR A 240 -23.35 6.10 -22.56
N PRO A 241 -22.56 7.17 -22.74
CA PRO A 241 -21.37 7.11 -23.60
C PRO A 241 -20.29 6.15 -23.08
N VAL A 242 -20.02 6.06 -21.77
CA VAL A 242 -19.10 5.06 -21.19
C VAL A 242 -19.65 3.65 -21.35
N LEU A 243 -20.89 3.38 -20.92
CA LEU A 243 -21.46 2.02 -21.03
C LEU A 243 -21.55 1.54 -22.48
N SER A 244 -21.97 2.39 -23.41
CA SER A 244 -22.03 2.04 -24.84
C SER A 244 -20.63 1.78 -25.42
N SER A 245 -19.60 2.46 -24.90
CA SER A 245 -18.20 2.21 -25.27
C SER A 245 -17.69 0.89 -24.71
N ILE A 246 -17.92 0.60 -23.42
CA ILE A 246 -17.58 -0.69 -22.80
C ILE A 246 -18.29 -1.84 -23.52
N ALA A 247 -19.59 -1.68 -23.81
CA ALA A 247 -20.41 -2.64 -24.53
C ALA A 247 -19.87 -2.92 -25.94
N TYR A 248 -19.61 -1.85 -26.71
CA TYR A 248 -19.08 -1.95 -28.07
C TYR A 248 -17.72 -2.65 -28.08
N ILE A 249 -16.79 -2.24 -27.21
CA ILE A 249 -15.45 -2.84 -27.10
C ILE A 249 -15.57 -4.33 -26.74
N THR A 250 -16.31 -4.65 -25.69
CA THR A 250 -16.48 -6.04 -25.21
C THR A 250 -17.04 -6.97 -26.29
N VAL A 251 -17.99 -6.49 -27.10
CA VAL A 251 -18.59 -7.27 -28.19
C VAL A 251 -17.66 -7.36 -29.41
N GLN A 252 -16.95 -6.28 -29.75
CA GLN A 252 -16.16 -6.20 -30.99
C GLN A 252 -14.72 -6.69 -30.85
N SER A 253 -14.11 -6.71 -29.64
CA SER A 253 -12.70 -7.09 -29.44
C SER A 253 -12.31 -8.41 -30.14
N PRO A 254 -13.04 -9.54 -30.00
CA PRO A 254 -12.67 -10.79 -30.67
C PRO A 254 -12.73 -10.72 -32.20
N PHE A 255 -13.61 -9.87 -32.76
CA PHE A 255 -13.65 -9.62 -34.20
C PHE A 255 -12.51 -8.72 -34.65
N ILE A 256 -12.21 -7.66 -33.89
CA ILE A 256 -11.12 -6.73 -34.16
C ILE A 256 -9.76 -7.45 -34.09
N GLU A 257 -9.50 -8.25 -33.06
CA GLU A 257 -8.28 -9.07 -32.94
C GLU A 257 -8.08 -9.98 -34.17
N MET A 258 -9.12 -10.75 -34.55
CA MET A 258 -9.08 -11.62 -35.73
C MET A 258 -8.92 -10.82 -37.03
N PHE A 259 -9.59 -9.67 -37.15
CA PHE A 259 -9.52 -8.79 -38.31
C PHE A 259 -8.11 -8.21 -38.48
N ILE A 260 -7.52 -7.66 -37.42
CA ILE A 260 -6.14 -7.15 -37.43
C ILE A 260 -5.18 -8.28 -37.80
N LYS A 261 -5.17 -9.40 -37.05
CA LYS A 261 -4.21 -10.50 -37.26
C LYS A 261 -4.25 -11.01 -38.70
N LYS A 262 -5.44 -11.18 -39.29
CA LYS A 262 -5.60 -11.61 -40.69
C LYS A 262 -5.10 -10.59 -41.71
N ASN A 263 -5.43 -9.30 -41.54
CA ASN A 263 -5.12 -8.28 -42.55
C ASN A 263 -3.66 -7.82 -42.45
N VAL A 264 -3.10 -7.69 -41.24
CA VAL A 264 -1.67 -7.40 -41.03
C VAL A 264 -0.79 -8.49 -41.66
N GLN A 265 -1.12 -9.78 -41.47
CA GLN A 265 -0.45 -10.89 -42.16
C GLN A 265 -0.57 -10.81 -43.70
N SER A 266 -1.70 -10.31 -44.21
CA SER A 266 -1.93 -10.16 -45.64
C SER A 266 -1.14 -8.99 -46.24
N LEU A 267 -0.96 -7.89 -45.50
CA LEU A 267 -0.17 -6.72 -45.95
C LEU A 267 1.30 -7.08 -46.21
N SER A 268 1.93 -7.87 -45.33
CA SER A 268 3.32 -8.34 -45.49
C SER A 268 3.54 -9.23 -46.72
N VAL A 269 2.48 -9.93 -47.17
CA VAL A 269 2.50 -10.80 -48.35
C VAL A 269 2.19 -10.03 -49.63
N ASN A 270 1.23 -9.09 -49.57
CA ASN A 270 0.77 -8.33 -50.72
C ASN A 270 1.73 -7.20 -51.13
N ASN A 271 2.55 -6.70 -50.20
CA ASN A 271 3.53 -5.64 -50.43
C ASN A 271 4.97 -6.18 -50.28
N PRO A 272 5.44 -7.07 -51.18
CA PRO A 272 6.72 -7.77 -51.05
C PRO A 272 7.96 -6.87 -51.21
N ASP A 273 7.79 -5.61 -51.63
CA ASP A 273 8.89 -4.64 -51.82
C ASP A 273 8.94 -3.57 -50.70
N ASP A 274 8.00 -3.55 -49.76
CA ASP A 274 7.96 -2.58 -48.64
C ASP A 274 8.46 -3.24 -47.34
N GLU A 275 9.76 -3.14 -47.09
CA GLU A 275 10.40 -3.65 -45.86
C GLU A 275 9.97 -2.89 -44.59
N GLU A 276 9.59 -1.61 -44.68
CA GLU A 276 9.16 -0.84 -43.51
C GLU A 276 7.80 -1.36 -43.03
N LEU A 277 6.87 -1.56 -43.96
CA LEU A 277 5.56 -2.16 -43.73
C LEU A 277 5.67 -3.59 -43.19
N LYS A 278 6.60 -4.41 -43.70
CA LYS A 278 6.86 -5.76 -43.16
C LYS A 278 7.33 -5.73 -41.71
N ILE A 279 8.26 -4.84 -41.36
CA ILE A 279 8.77 -4.71 -39.99
C ILE A 279 7.64 -4.26 -39.05
N GLN A 280 6.86 -3.24 -39.43
CA GLN A 280 5.73 -2.76 -38.63
C GLN A 280 4.63 -3.82 -38.48
N ALA A 281 4.33 -4.58 -39.53
CA ALA A 281 3.40 -5.70 -39.48
C ALA A 281 3.90 -6.86 -38.58
N ALA A 282 5.20 -7.18 -38.65
CA ALA A 282 5.82 -8.19 -37.80
C ALA A 282 5.78 -7.79 -36.32
N GLN A 283 6.05 -6.51 -35.99
CA GLN A 283 5.96 -5.98 -34.63
C GLN A 283 4.54 -6.09 -34.06
N ILE A 284 3.50 -5.83 -34.85
CA ILE A 284 2.10 -6.02 -34.42
C ILE A 284 1.78 -7.52 -34.21
N ILE A 285 2.29 -8.42 -35.06
CA ILE A 285 2.11 -9.87 -34.91
C ILE A 285 2.86 -10.41 -33.69
N GLU A 286 4.05 -9.89 -33.38
CA GLU A 286 4.82 -10.23 -32.18
C GLU A 286 4.11 -9.71 -30.91
N ALA A 287 3.60 -8.48 -30.94
CA ALA A 287 2.81 -7.92 -29.83
C ALA A 287 1.60 -8.81 -29.49
N PHE A 288 0.90 -9.36 -30.50
CA PHE A 288 -0.19 -10.32 -30.32
C PHE A 288 0.18 -11.57 -29.49
N GLU A 289 1.47 -11.89 -29.36
CA GLU A 289 1.99 -13.09 -28.68
C GLU A 289 2.58 -12.77 -27.29
N GLN A 290 2.63 -11.50 -26.89
CA GLN A 290 3.30 -11.00 -25.66
C GLN A 290 2.34 -10.31 -24.64
N GLU A 291 1.04 -10.63 -24.64
CA GLU A 291 0.01 -10.05 -23.75
C GLU A 291 -0.05 -8.50 -23.74
N TYR A 292 -0.48 -7.95 -24.87
CA TYR A 292 -0.48 -6.53 -25.24
C TYR A 292 -1.72 -5.72 -24.76
N ASP A 293 -1.60 -4.39 -24.67
CA ASP A 293 -2.76 -3.47 -24.62
C ASP A 293 -3.40 -3.36 -26.01
N LEU A 294 -4.65 -3.77 -26.11
CA LEU A 294 -5.43 -3.76 -27.35
C LEU A 294 -5.60 -2.34 -27.93
N TYR A 295 -5.55 -1.28 -27.11
CA TYR A 295 -5.54 0.09 -27.61
C TYR A 295 -4.30 0.39 -28.46
N ASP A 296 -3.12 0.07 -27.93
CA ASP A 296 -1.84 0.41 -28.55
C ASP A 296 -1.69 -0.37 -29.87
N LEU A 297 -2.12 -1.64 -29.89
CA LEU A 297 -2.18 -2.48 -31.08
C LEU A 297 -3.17 -1.94 -32.14
N VAL A 298 -4.38 -1.53 -31.75
CA VAL A 298 -5.35 -0.91 -32.66
C VAL A 298 -4.82 0.42 -33.21
N SER A 299 -4.18 1.24 -32.37
CA SER A 299 -3.56 2.51 -32.75
C SER A 299 -2.49 2.32 -33.84
N GLN A 300 -1.52 1.43 -33.59
CA GLN A 300 -0.48 1.09 -34.56
C GLN A 300 -1.08 0.52 -35.85
N THR A 301 -2.09 -0.35 -35.73
CA THR A 301 -2.77 -0.93 -36.91
C THR A 301 -3.43 0.15 -37.76
N ARG A 302 -4.11 1.13 -37.16
CA ARG A 302 -4.74 2.24 -37.91
C ARG A 302 -3.73 3.06 -38.69
N ILE A 303 -2.56 3.32 -38.12
CA ILE A 303 -1.46 4.00 -38.81
C ILE A 303 -1.03 3.19 -40.06
N ILE A 304 -0.76 1.90 -39.91
CA ILE A 304 -0.41 1.02 -41.04
C ILE A 304 -1.53 0.96 -42.09
N PHE A 305 -2.77 0.74 -41.65
CA PHE A 305 -3.93 0.59 -42.54
C PHE A 305 -4.27 1.87 -43.30
N SER A 306 -3.83 3.04 -42.81
CA SER A 306 -3.94 4.30 -43.56
C SER A 306 -2.95 4.41 -44.73
N ARG A 307 -1.83 3.66 -44.71
CA ARG A 307 -0.81 3.64 -45.78
C ARG A 307 -1.23 2.79 -46.98
N ASP A 308 -1.95 1.68 -46.73
CA ASP A 308 -2.52 0.80 -47.78
C ASP A 308 -4.04 0.61 -47.57
N ALA A 309 -4.78 1.72 -47.53
CA ALA A 309 -6.23 1.70 -47.46
C ALA A 309 -6.91 1.07 -48.70
N SER A 310 -6.16 0.92 -49.81
CA SER A 310 -6.58 0.28 -51.06
C SER A 310 -6.92 -1.21 -50.91
N ASN A 311 -6.11 -1.94 -50.13
CA ASN A 311 -6.26 -3.40 -49.99
C ASN A 311 -7.21 -3.80 -48.83
N ILE A 312 -7.81 -2.84 -48.13
CA ILE A 312 -8.60 -3.07 -46.92
C ILE A 312 -10.05 -2.63 -47.14
N ASN A 313 -11.01 -3.43 -46.66
CA ASN A 313 -12.42 -3.10 -46.82
C ASN A 313 -12.80 -1.84 -46.02
N ALA A 314 -13.34 -0.82 -46.70
CA ALA A 314 -13.72 0.46 -46.09
C ALA A 314 -14.76 0.35 -44.94
N ALA A 315 -15.57 -0.71 -44.90
CA ALA A 315 -16.44 -0.97 -43.75
C ALA A 315 -15.65 -1.46 -42.52
N SER A 316 -14.62 -2.28 -42.73
CA SER A 316 -13.73 -2.74 -41.66
C SER A 316 -12.79 -1.65 -41.15
N LEU A 317 -12.35 -0.72 -42.02
CA LEU A 317 -11.64 0.49 -41.58
C LEU A 317 -12.50 1.32 -40.63
N ARG A 318 -13.76 1.62 -41.01
CA ARG A 318 -14.70 2.34 -40.14
C ARG A 318 -14.96 1.63 -38.81
N LEU A 319 -15.06 0.31 -38.79
CA LEU A 319 -15.21 -0.47 -37.56
C LEU A 319 -13.99 -0.33 -36.63
N LEU A 320 -12.78 -0.31 -37.20
CA LEU A 320 -11.52 -0.11 -36.48
C LEU A 320 -11.37 1.33 -35.97
N ASP A 321 -11.80 2.33 -36.75
CA ASP A 321 -11.88 3.73 -36.34
C ASP A 321 -12.88 3.93 -35.19
N GLU A 322 -14.08 3.36 -35.29
CA GLU A 322 -15.11 3.42 -34.25
C GLU A 322 -14.64 2.74 -32.96
N PHE A 323 -14.03 1.55 -33.07
CA PHE A 323 -13.42 0.85 -31.93
C PHE A 323 -12.32 1.68 -31.28
N TYR A 324 -11.40 2.23 -32.06
CA TYR A 324 -10.35 3.12 -31.55
C TYR A 324 -10.93 4.34 -30.83
N ASN A 325 -11.91 5.02 -31.42
CA ASN A 325 -12.49 6.23 -30.82
C ASN A 325 -13.22 5.91 -29.51
N LYS A 326 -13.96 4.78 -29.45
CA LYS A 326 -14.66 4.32 -28.25
C LYS A 326 -13.68 3.89 -27.14
N TYR A 327 -12.57 3.23 -27.48
CA TYR A 327 -11.52 2.85 -26.51
C TYR A 327 -10.72 4.07 -26.07
N ARG A 328 -10.39 4.99 -27.00
CA ARG A 328 -9.71 6.26 -26.73
C ARG A 328 -10.47 7.06 -25.68
N TYR A 329 -11.77 7.25 -25.89
CA TYR A 329 -12.63 7.96 -24.95
C TYR A 329 -12.55 7.38 -23.52
N ILE A 330 -12.61 6.06 -23.34
CA ILE A 330 -12.42 5.42 -22.02
C ILE A 330 -10.98 5.62 -21.48
N LYS A 331 -9.97 5.59 -22.35
CA LYS A 331 -8.54 5.75 -21.98
C LYS A 331 -8.15 7.22 -21.70
N GLU A 332 -8.99 8.18 -22.07
CA GLU A 332 -8.85 9.62 -21.80
C GLU A 332 -9.59 10.07 -20.53
N LEU A 333 -10.65 9.36 -20.12
CA LEU A 333 -11.31 9.60 -18.84
C LEU A 333 -10.44 9.17 -17.66
N SER A 334 -10.54 9.88 -16.53
CA SER A 334 -10.09 9.34 -15.25
C SER A 334 -10.98 8.16 -14.81
N PHE A 335 -10.45 7.34 -13.90
CA PHE A 335 -11.21 6.23 -13.31
C PHE A 335 -12.47 6.72 -12.56
N GLU A 336 -12.39 7.88 -11.91
CA GLU A 336 -13.49 8.44 -11.12
C GLU A 336 -14.61 8.98 -12.01
N GLU A 337 -14.29 9.71 -13.09
CA GLU A 337 -15.29 10.10 -14.10
C GLU A 337 -15.98 8.88 -14.72
N CYS A 338 -15.19 7.88 -15.12
CA CYS A 338 -15.69 6.64 -15.70
C CYS A 338 -16.63 5.89 -14.73
N TYR A 339 -16.21 5.73 -13.46
CA TYR A 339 -16.99 5.10 -12.40
C TYR A 339 -18.27 5.88 -12.08
N LEU A 340 -18.23 7.21 -11.94
CA LEU A 340 -19.42 8.02 -11.66
C LEU A 340 -20.40 8.04 -12.84
N GLU A 341 -19.91 8.04 -14.08
CA GLU A 341 -20.80 7.90 -15.25
C GLU A 341 -21.45 6.51 -15.29
N ILE A 342 -20.76 5.45 -14.84
CA ILE A 342 -21.33 4.11 -14.65
C ILE A 342 -22.43 4.12 -13.58
N LEU A 343 -22.22 4.76 -12.41
CA LEU A 343 -23.25 4.90 -11.37
C LEU A 343 -24.49 5.66 -11.90
N GLU A 344 -24.28 6.81 -12.52
CA GLU A 344 -25.36 7.66 -13.06
C GLU A 344 -26.08 6.99 -14.25
N SER A 345 -25.36 6.22 -15.06
CA SER A 345 -25.96 5.41 -16.12
C SER A 345 -26.86 4.31 -15.57
N TYR A 346 -26.45 3.58 -14.52
CA TYR A 346 -27.30 2.57 -13.89
C TYR A 346 -28.55 3.20 -13.26
N LYS A 347 -28.40 4.33 -12.56
CA LYS A 347 -29.52 5.12 -12.00
C LYS A 347 -30.54 5.52 -13.07
N LYS A 348 -30.08 6.06 -14.20
CA LYS A 348 -30.94 6.38 -15.37
C LYS A 348 -31.63 5.15 -15.95
N LEU A 349 -30.88 4.06 -16.18
CA LEU A 349 -31.40 2.81 -16.74
C LEU A 349 -32.47 2.19 -15.84
N TYR A 350 -32.24 2.15 -14.52
CA TYR A 350 -33.21 1.74 -13.53
C TYR A 350 -34.49 2.61 -13.56
N GLY A 351 -34.33 3.93 -13.66
CA GLY A 351 -35.44 4.88 -13.83
C GLY A 351 -36.27 4.67 -15.10
N THR A 352 -35.79 3.93 -16.11
CA THR A 352 -36.62 3.54 -17.28
C THR A 352 -37.58 2.39 -17.01
N MET A 353 -37.41 1.66 -15.91
CA MET A 353 -38.23 0.50 -15.53
C MET A 353 -39.00 0.71 -14.22
N ALA A 354 -38.45 1.51 -13.31
CA ALA A 354 -39.00 1.80 -12.00
C ALA A 354 -40.31 2.60 -12.07
N ASP A 355 -41.21 2.40 -11.10
CA ASP A 355 -42.21 3.42 -10.77
C ASP A 355 -41.58 4.51 -9.88
N GLY A 356 -42.26 5.66 -9.72
CA GLY A 356 -41.71 6.78 -8.95
C GLY A 356 -41.45 6.46 -7.47
N ARG A 357 -42.10 5.43 -6.90
CA ARG A 357 -41.77 4.92 -5.56
C ARG A 357 -40.43 4.16 -5.59
N SER A 358 -40.26 3.27 -6.55
CA SER A 358 -39.07 2.43 -6.70
C SER A 358 -37.83 3.26 -7.08
N GLU A 359 -38.00 4.32 -7.88
CA GLU A 359 -36.99 5.36 -8.15
C GLU A 359 -36.58 6.09 -6.87
N THR A 360 -37.56 6.52 -6.06
CA THR A 360 -37.31 7.18 -4.77
C THR A 360 -36.55 6.26 -3.79
N ILE A 361 -36.94 4.99 -3.68
CA ILE A 361 -36.26 4.01 -2.80
C ILE A 361 -34.80 3.80 -3.26
N PHE A 362 -34.55 3.68 -4.56
CA PHE A 362 -33.20 3.54 -5.11
C PHE A 362 -32.33 4.76 -4.83
N ALA A 363 -32.86 5.98 -5.01
CA ALA A 363 -32.12 7.21 -4.71
C ALA A 363 -31.71 7.28 -3.21
N LEU A 364 -32.64 7.01 -2.30
CA LEU A 364 -32.40 7.03 -0.86
C LEU A 364 -31.42 5.92 -0.42
N ARG A 365 -31.51 4.73 -1.02
CA ARG A 365 -30.53 3.65 -0.82
C ARG A 365 -29.14 4.06 -1.29
N ASN A 366 -29.02 4.77 -2.41
CA ASN A 366 -27.71 5.22 -2.89
C ASN A 366 -27.07 6.22 -1.93
N THR A 367 -27.84 7.17 -1.36
CA THR A 367 -27.35 8.02 -0.26
C THR A 367 -26.90 7.20 0.96
N LEU A 368 -27.61 6.10 1.31
CA LEU A 368 -27.19 5.21 2.39
C LEU A 368 -25.93 4.40 2.06
N LEU A 369 -25.75 3.92 0.82
CA LEU A 369 -24.51 3.29 0.36
C LEU A 369 -23.33 4.26 0.46
N GLY A 370 -23.54 5.53 0.07
CA GLY A 370 -22.59 6.62 0.27
C GLY A 370 -22.29 6.85 1.75
N LEU A 371 -23.30 6.84 2.63
CA LEU A 371 -23.13 7.00 4.07
C LEU A 371 -22.37 5.82 4.70
N ALA A 372 -22.65 4.57 4.31
CA ALA A 372 -21.93 3.39 4.78
C ALA A 372 -20.45 3.44 4.41
N LYS A 373 -20.12 3.98 3.24
CA LYS A 373 -18.76 4.23 2.76
C LYS A 373 -18.12 5.44 3.47
N GLY A 374 -18.89 6.49 3.73
CA GLY A 374 -18.46 7.69 4.44
C GLY A 374 -18.14 7.43 5.93
N ILE A 375 -18.93 6.62 6.62
CA ILE A 375 -18.66 6.15 8.00
C ILE A 375 -17.33 5.37 8.08
N LYS A 376 -16.93 4.73 6.98
CA LYS A 376 -15.65 4.00 6.84
C LYS A 376 -14.51 4.90 6.35
N ILE A 377 -14.76 6.19 6.11
CA ILE A 377 -13.83 7.18 5.56
C ILE A 377 -13.26 6.74 4.19
N GLN A 378 -14.15 6.29 3.30
CA GLN A 378 -13.79 5.68 2.01
C GLN A 378 -14.38 6.38 0.78
N LEU A 379 -15.21 7.42 0.95
CA LEU A 379 -15.67 8.23 -0.19
C LEU A 379 -14.50 9.00 -0.81
N THR A 380 -14.53 9.19 -2.13
CA THR A 380 -13.79 10.26 -2.81
C THR A 380 -14.60 11.57 -2.79
N PRO A 381 -14.03 12.75 -3.12
CA PRO A 381 -14.76 14.00 -3.08
C PRO A 381 -15.88 14.11 -4.13
N HIS A 382 -15.74 13.50 -5.30
CA HIS A 382 -16.82 13.48 -6.29
C HIS A 382 -17.89 12.43 -5.93
N GLU A 383 -17.55 11.36 -5.19
CA GLU A 383 -18.56 10.49 -4.58
C GLU A 383 -19.34 11.19 -3.45
N PHE A 384 -18.67 12.00 -2.62
CA PHE A 384 -19.31 12.77 -1.56
C PHE A 384 -20.38 13.73 -2.13
N ASP A 385 -20.07 14.40 -3.24
CA ASP A 385 -21.03 15.18 -4.02
C ASP A 385 -22.14 14.28 -4.62
N TYR A 386 -21.77 13.17 -5.27
CA TYR A 386 -22.69 12.28 -6.00
C TYR A 386 -23.78 11.66 -5.11
N PHE A 387 -23.41 11.17 -3.92
CA PHE A 387 -24.36 10.54 -3.00
C PHE A 387 -25.22 11.55 -2.21
N ASN A 388 -24.90 12.84 -2.32
CA ASN A 388 -25.54 13.98 -1.66
C ASN A 388 -25.90 13.70 -0.18
N LEU A 389 -24.85 13.48 0.63
CA LEU A 389 -25.01 13.28 2.07
C LEU A 389 -25.45 14.55 2.81
N ALA A 390 -25.27 15.74 2.22
CA ALA A 390 -25.57 17.01 2.86
C ALA A 390 -27.07 17.36 2.82
N ASP A 391 -27.70 17.33 1.65
CA ASP A 391 -29.09 17.80 1.47
C ASP A 391 -30.15 16.76 1.90
N THR A 392 -29.78 15.47 1.93
CA THR A 392 -30.73 14.38 2.18
C THR A 392 -31.05 14.25 3.67
N ALA A 393 -32.20 14.75 4.09
CA ALA A 393 -32.67 14.67 5.49
C ALA A 393 -33.20 13.28 5.87
N ILE A 394 -33.04 12.89 7.14
CA ILE A 394 -33.45 11.56 7.63
C ILE A 394 -34.93 11.26 7.44
N GLU A 395 -35.82 12.25 7.51
CA GLU A 395 -37.25 12.06 7.28
C GLU A 395 -37.51 11.53 5.86
N GLN A 396 -36.70 11.92 4.89
CA GLN A 396 -36.75 11.40 3.51
C GLN A 396 -36.26 9.94 3.49
N LEU A 397 -35.15 9.64 4.20
CA LEU A 397 -34.57 8.30 4.31
C LEU A 397 -35.47 7.28 5.01
N ILE A 398 -36.40 7.68 5.89
CA ILE A 398 -37.35 6.77 6.57
C ILE A 398 -38.76 6.78 5.95
N ALA A 399 -39.20 7.86 5.30
CA ALA A 399 -40.58 7.99 4.80
C ALA A 399 -41.10 6.77 3.98
N PRO A 400 -40.31 6.11 3.11
CA PRO A 400 -40.74 4.88 2.44
C PRO A 400 -40.96 3.69 3.38
N LEU A 401 -40.14 3.54 4.43
CA LEU A 401 -40.20 2.44 5.41
C LEU A 401 -41.47 2.49 6.27
N PHE A 402 -42.05 3.66 6.53
CA PHE A 402 -43.35 3.75 7.22
C PHE A 402 -44.52 3.12 6.45
N ASN A 403 -44.35 2.82 5.15
CA ASN A 403 -45.29 2.06 4.34
C ASN A 403 -44.99 0.55 4.33
N LEU A 404 -44.03 0.11 5.14
CA LEU A 404 -43.54 -1.27 5.30
C LEU A 404 -43.56 -1.58 6.81
N SER A 405 -44.77 -1.61 7.39
CA SER A 405 -45.01 -1.63 8.85
C SER A 405 -44.24 -2.71 9.61
N ASP A 406 -43.93 -3.81 8.95
CA ASP A 406 -43.42 -5.02 9.58
C ASP A 406 -41.89 -4.91 9.77
N ALA A 407 -41.17 -4.45 8.73
CA ALA A 407 -39.72 -4.18 8.76
C ALA A 407 -39.34 -3.11 9.81
N LEU A 408 -40.21 -2.13 10.09
CA LEU A 408 -39.95 -1.15 11.15
C LEU A 408 -39.85 -1.75 12.56
N ASN A 409 -40.36 -2.96 12.81
CA ASN A 409 -40.22 -3.64 14.10
C ASN A 409 -38.89 -4.39 14.24
N GLU A 410 -38.12 -4.52 13.16
CA GLU A 410 -36.84 -5.24 13.14
C GLU A 410 -35.65 -4.31 13.44
N PHE A 411 -35.84 -3.00 13.30
CA PHE A 411 -34.83 -2.00 13.66
C PHE A 411 -34.77 -1.75 15.17
N PRO A 412 -33.56 -1.74 15.78
CA PRO A 412 -33.39 -1.37 17.19
C PRO A 412 -33.87 0.05 17.51
N GLU A 413 -34.35 0.25 18.75
CA GLU A 413 -34.74 1.58 19.25
C GLU A 413 -33.57 2.59 19.10
N GLY A 414 -33.86 3.75 18.50
CA GLY A 414 -32.86 4.78 18.21
C GLY A 414 -31.96 4.52 16.98
N ALA A 415 -32.16 3.45 16.20
CA ALA A 415 -31.37 3.17 15.00
C ALA A 415 -31.35 4.36 14.02
N PHE A 416 -32.52 4.95 13.73
CA PHE A 416 -32.62 6.10 12.82
C PHE A 416 -31.96 7.38 13.36
N GLU A 417 -31.96 7.61 14.67
CA GLU A 417 -31.25 8.73 15.30
C GLU A 417 -29.72 8.57 15.14
N LYS A 418 -29.21 7.34 15.28
CA LYS A 418 -27.80 7.03 14.99
C LYS A 418 -27.45 7.28 13.53
N ILE A 419 -28.31 6.89 12.59
CA ILE A 419 -28.10 7.09 11.15
C ILE A 419 -28.02 8.60 10.82
N GLU A 420 -28.97 9.41 11.32
CA GLU A 420 -28.93 10.87 11.08
C GLU A 420 -27.71 11.54 11.72
N ARG A 421 -27.40 11.18 12.97
CA ARG A 421 -26.23 11.75 13.66
C ARG A 421 -24.93 11.34 12.95
N ALA A 422 -24.84 10.12 12.43
CA ALA A 422 -23.70 9.68 11.62
C ALA A 422 -23.63 10.42 10.27
N ARG A 423 -24.77 10.68 9.60
CA ARG A 423 -24.82 11.50 8.38
C ARG A 423 -24.28 12.90 8.64
N ILE A 424 -24.82 13.61 9.63
CA ILE A 424 -24.40 14.98 10.00
C ILE A 424 -22.89 15.04 10.28
N LEU A 425 -22.34 14.07 11.01
CA LEU A 425 -20.90 14.06 11.31
C LEU A 425 -20.04 13.66 10.12
N THR A 426 -20.49 12.72 9.29
CA THR A 426 -19.79 12.32 8.05
C THR A 426 -19.69 13.50 7.09
N THR A 427 -20.80 14.21 6.88
CA THR A 427 -20.84 15.47 6.13
C THR A 427 -19.84 16.48 6.69
N ARG A 428 -19.91 16.78 8.00
CA ARG A 428 -19.00 17.75 8.64
C ARG A 428 -17.54 17.33 8.64
N PHE A 429 -17.25 16.02 8.72
CA PHE A 429 -15.89 15.50 8.60
C PHE A 429 -15.32 15.85 7.23
N TYR A 430 -16.04 15.53 6.15
CA TYR A 430 -15.57 15.80 4.80
C TYR A 430 -15.53 17.30 4.46
N GLU A 431 -16.53 18.10 4.89
CA GLU A 431 -16.49 19.57 4.81
C GLU A 431 -15.25 20.16 5.51
N SER A 432 -14.86 19.62 6.67
CA SER A 432 -13.70 20.11 7.40
C SER A 432 -12.36 19.83 6.69
N VAL A 433 -12.30 18.89 5.74
CA VAL A 433 -11.09 18.69 4.92
C VAL A 433 -10.91 19.82 3.90
N GLU A 434 -11.98 20.46 3.42
CA GLU A 434 -11.85 21.68 2.59
C GLU A 434 -11.28 22.85 3.40
N THR A 435 -11.63 22.95 4.69
CA THR A 435 -10.99 23.92 5.61
C THR A 435 -9.51 23.58 5.84
N ARG A 436 -9.14 22.30 5.80
CA ARG A 436 -7.74 21.84 5.84
C ARG A 436 -6.99 22.20 4.54
N ASN A 437 -7.62 22.07 3.37
CA ASN A 437 -7.07 22.50 2.07
C ASN A 437 -6.69 23.99 2.09
N GLU A 438 -7.58 24.87 2.55
CA GLU A 438 -7.27 26.31 2.69
C GLU A 438 -6.08 26.57 3.62
N ALA A 439 -6.01 25.86 4.75
CA ALA A 439 -4.91 25.98 5.70
C ALA A 439 -3.57 25.53 5.10
N ILE A 440 -3.55 24.41 4.38
CA ILE A 440 -2.37 23.86 3.68
C ILE A 440 -1.85 24.86 2.65
N VAL A 441 -2.73 25.35 1.77
CA VAL A 441 -2.36 26.30 0.70
C VAL A 441 -1.83 27.60 1.30
N LYS A 442 -2.47 28.12 2.34
CA LYS A 442 -2.03 29.33 3.06
C LYS A 442 -0.66 29.16 3.73
N ASN A 443 -0.43 28.05 4.42
CA ASN A 443 0.82 27.78 5.14
C ASN A 443 2.00 27.61 4.16
N ILE A 444 1.82 26.81 3.11
CA ILE A 444 2.87 26.57 2.10
C ILE A 444 3.14 27.83 1.27
N SER A 445 2.12 28.66 0.99
CA SER A 445 2.31 29.98 0.33
C SER A 445 3.09 30.99 1.18
N ALA A 446 3.03 30.87 2.51
CA ALA A 446 3.76 31.72 3.44
C ALA A 446 5.20 31.24 3.68
N ASP A 447 5.46 29.93 3.65
CA ASP A 447 6.77 29.35 3.93
C ASP A 447 7.66 29.17 2.68
N LEU A 448 7.09 28.77 1.54
CA LEU A 448 7.88 28.48 0.32
C LEU A 448 8.30 29.79 -0.38
N PRO A 449 9.62 30.05 -0.56
CA PRO A 449 10.08 31.24 -1.27
C PRO A 449 9.78 31.21 -2.78
N VAL A 450 9.81 32.39 -3.40
CA VAL A 450 9.73 32.51 -4.87
C VAL A 450 11.01 31.97 -5.51
N GLY A 451 10.85 31.14 -6.54
CA GLY A 451 11.92 30.42 -7.23
C GLY A 451 12.19 29.00 -6.71
N GLU A 452 11.67 28.67 -5.51
CA GLU A 452 11.93 27.38 -4.86
C GLU A 452 10.92 26.30 -5.26
N THR A 453 11.30 25.04 -5.00
CA THR A 453 10.42 23.87 -5.17
C THR A 453 10.13 23.22 -3.82
N GLY A 454 8.85 23.11 -3.48
CA GLY A 454 8.37 22.34 -2.33
C GLY A 454 7.87 20.96 -2.74
N VAL A 455 7.82 20.03 -1.80
CA VAL A 455 7.09 18.76 -1.92
C VAL A 455 5.99 18.74 -0.87
N LEU A 456 4.76 18.36 -1.24
CA LEU A 456 3.64 18.17 -0.32
C LEU A 456 3.24 16.69 -0.33
N ILE A 457 3.29 16.04 0.83
CA ILE A 457 2.80 14.68 1.05
C ILE A 457 1.41 14.77 1.65
N ILE A 458 0.44 14.13 0.99
CA ILE A 458 -0.98 14.30 1.30
C ILE A 458 -1.80 13.07 0.91
N GLY A 459 -2.79 12.73 1.75
CA GLY A 459 -3.63 11.56 1.60
C GLY A 459 -4.63 11.62 0.44
N GLY A 460 -5.37 10.52 0.28
CA GLY A 460 -6.28 10.30 -0.85
C GLY A 460 -7.58 11.11 -0.88
N TYR A 461 -7.87 11.97 0.10
CA TYR A 461 -9.09 12.82 0.12
C TYR A 461 -8.73 14.30 0.26
N HIS A 462 -8.39 14.97 -0.84
CA HIS A 462 -8.13 16.41 -0.85
C HIS A 462 -8.60 17.03 -2.17
N LYS A 463 -9.88 17.42 -2.20
CA LYS A 463 -10.59 17.96 -3.37
C LYS A 463 -9.87 19.18 -3.95
N ASN A 464 -9.59 19.16 -5.25
CA ASN A 464 -9.11 20.31 -6.04
C ASN A 464 -7.89 21.04 -5.44
N ILE A 465 -7.09 20.39 -4.56
CA ILE A 465 -5.99 21.08 -3.88
C ILE A 465 -4.87 21.49 -4.85
N ALA A 466 -4.71 20.77 -5.96
CA ALA A 466 -3.89 21.19 -7.09
C ALA A 466 -4.38 22.54 -7.65
N ASP A 467 -5.65 22.65 -8.04
CA ASP A 467 -6.28 23.88 -8.53
C ASP A 467 -6.09 25.05 -7.55
N LEU A 468 -6.24 24.80 -6.23
CA LEU A 468 -6.07 25.83 -5.20
C LEU A 468 -4.63 26.34 -5.15
N PHE A 469 -3.62 25.49 -5.36
CA PHE A 469 -2.22 25.92 -5.49
C PHE A 469 -1.97 26.66 -6.82
N GLU A 470 -2.53 26.21 -7.94
CA GLU A 470 -2.38 26.88 -9.24
C GLU A 470 -3.04 28.27 -9.25
N GLN A 471 -4.21 28.41 -8.63
CA GLN A 471 -4.88 29.69 -8.37
C GLN A 471 -4.03 30.63 -7.51
N ASN A 472 -3.20 30.10 -6.61
CA ASN A 472 -2.23 30.84 -5.80
C ASN A 472 -0.86 31.05 -6.50
N GLY A 473 -0.74 30.71 -7.79
CA GLY A 473 0.42 31.05 -8.63
C GLY A 473 1.60 30.07 -8.55
N PHE A 474 1.32 28.82 -8.16
CA PHE A 474 2.25 27.70 -8.22
C PHE A 474 2.17 26.97 -9.57
N GLY A 475 3.20 26.20 -9.90
CA GLY A 475 3.15 25.12 -10.89
C GLY A 475 3.12 23.79 -10.14
N VAL A 476 2.11 22.97 -10.37
CA VAL A 476 1.83 21.77 -9.58
C VAL A 476 2.14 20.50 -10.37
N TYR A 477 2.78 19.52 -9.75
CA TYR A 477 2.95 18.17 -10.30
C TYR A 477 2.39 17.16 -9.31
N ALA A 478 1.39 16.36 -9.64
CA ALA A 478 0.97 15.25 -8.80
C ALA A 478 1.67 13.95 -9.22
N ILE A 479 2.24 13.23 -8.26
CA ILE A 479 2.92 11.94 -8.45
C ILE A 479 2.29 10.93 -7.50
N MET A 480 1.79 9.83 -8.05
CA MET A 480 1.34 8.67 -7.29
C MET A 480 2.52 7.69 -7.14
N PRO A 481 2.95 7.33 -5.92
CA PRO A 481 3.94 6.28 -5.71
C PRO A 481 3.42 4.94 -6.25
N ALA A 482 4.33 4.07 -6.67
CA ALA A 482 3.96 2.73 -7.13
C ALA A 482 3.46 1.88 -5.96
N VAL A 483 2.32 1.21 -6.17
CA VAL A 483 1.66 0.37 -5.16
C VAL A 483 1.88 -1.10 -5.46
N ASP A 484 2.45 -1.81 -4.50
CA ASP A 484 2.40 -3.27 -4.40
C ASP A 484 1.25 -3.64 -3.44
N TRP A 485 0.30 -4.39 -3.95
CA TRP A 485 -0.89 -4.83 -3.20
C TRP A 485 -0.69 -6.19 -2.52
N GLU A 486 0.35 -6.95 -2.87
CA GLU A 486 0.72 -8.21 -2.22
C GLU A 486 1.48 -7.94 -0.92
N GLN A 487 2.32 -6.90 -0.90
CA GLN A 487 3.06 -6.42 0.28
C GLN A 487 2.19 -5.75 1.37
N ASN A 488 0.88 -6.01 1.44
CA ASN A 488 0.03 -5.58 2.55
C ASN A 488 0.31 -6.40 3.83
N VAL A 489 1.45 -6.10 4.47
CA VAL A 489 1.86 -6.64 5.77
C VAL A 489 0.74 -6.43 6.78
N ARG A 490 0.30 -7.51 7.44
CA ARG A 490 -0.67 -7.45 8.53
C ARG A 490 -0.08 -6.76 9.75
N ARG A 491 -0.21 -5.44 9.82
CA ARG A 491 -0.07 -4.68 11.07
C ARG A 491 -1.08 -5.19 12.09
N GLU A 492 -0.72 -5.18 13.37
CA GLU A 492 -1.61 -5.65 14.44
C GLU A 492 -2.83 -4.72 14.64
N ILE A 493 -2.69 -3.45 14.24
CA ILE A 493 -3.76 -2.45 14.20
C ILE A 493 -3.78 -1.76 12.82
N SER A 494 -4.97 -1.33 12.40
CA SER A 494 -5.13 -0.48 11.21
C SER A 494 -4.82 0.99 11.51
N TYR A 495 -4.69 1.81 10.46
CA TYR A 495 -4.64 3.27 10.59
C TYR A 495 -5.87 3.85 11.30
N SER A 496 -7.06 3.36 10.95
CA SER A 496 -8.31 3.75 11.61
C SER A 496 -8.31 3.37 13.10
N ASP A 497 -7.67 2.28 13.48
CA ASP A 497 -7.50 1.88 14.87
C ASP A 497 -6.50 2.78 15.61
N GLN A 498 -5.38 3.20 14.98
CA GLN A 498 -4.47 4.21 15.52
C GLN A 498 -5.17 5.56 15.77
N LEU A 499 -5.94 6.07 14.80
CA LEU A 499 -6.69 7.34 14.93
C LEU A 499 -7.76 7.28 16.04
N ARG A 500 -8.34 6.10 16.28
CA ARG A 500 -9.24 5.82 17.41
C ARG A 500 -8.52 5.59 18.75
N GLY A 501 -7.19 5.55 18.77
CA GLY A 501 -6.42 5.31 19.99
C GLY A 501 -6.34 3.84 20.42
N LYS A 502 -6.65 2.89 19.55
CA LYS A 502 -6.28 1.50 19.83
C LYS A 502 -4.78 1.34 19.63
N PHE A 503 -4.17 0.61 20.55
CA PHE A 503 -2.76 0.23 20.48
C PHE A 503 -2.61 -1.21 20.01
N SER A 504 -1.54 -1.50 19.28
CA SER A 504 -0.98 -2.85 19.12
C SER A 504 -0.63 -3.43 20.49
N SER A 505 -0.50 -4.74 20.62
CA SER A 505 -0.11 -5.37 21.88
C SER A 505 1.34 -5.02 22.25
N LEU A 506 2.20 -4.78 21.26
CA LEU A 506 3.53 -4.19 21.45
C LEU A 506 3.46 -2.82 22.15
N GLU A 507 2.69 -1.89 21.59
CA GLU A 507 2.43 -0.59 22.23
C GLU A 507 1.79 -0.81 23.60
N LYS A 508 0.73 -1.62 23.71
CA LYS A 508 0.02 -1.91 24.97
C LYS A 508 0.94 -2.38 26.08
N VAL A 509 1.98 -3.18 25.84
CA VAL A 509 2.86 -3.62 26.94
C VAL A 509 3.79 -2.50 27.39
N ILE A 510 4.40 -1.75 26.46
CA ILE A 510 5.21 -0.56 26.79
C ILE A 510 4.34 0.48 27.52
N TYR A 511 3.08 0.61 27.11
CA TYR A 511 2.05 1.51 27.62
C TYR A 511 1.39 1.05 28.93
N TYR A 512 1.21 -0.24 29.18
CA TYR A 512 0.73 -0.73 30.47
C TYR A 512 1.86 -0.74 31.51
N SER A 513 3.09 -0.41 31.10
CA SER A 513 4.07 0.17 32.01
C SER A 513 3.77 1.65 32.34
N TRP A 514 3.34 2.53 31.39
CA TRP A 514 2.84 3.90 31.67
C TRP A 514 1.73 4.44 30.68
N SER A 515 0.55 4.81 31.24
CA SER A 515 -0.72 5.28 30.61
C SER A 515 -0.71 6.70 29.97
N THR A 516 -1.64 7.23 29.15
CA THR A 516 -2.94 6.85 28.46
C THR A 516 -3.25 7.94 27.39
N ILE A 517 -3.58 7.84 26.07
CA ILE A 517 -3.82 6.87 24.93
C ILE A 517 -3.44 7.63 23.59
N VAL A 518 -3.50 7.09 22.35
CA VAL A 518 -3.37 7.86 21.04
C VAL A 518 -1.93 8.35 20.67
N ALA A 519 -1.80 9.09 19.55
CA ALA A 519 -0.59 9.47 18.79
C ALA A 519 -0.72 10.81 18.02
N ARG A 520 0.43 11.44 17.71
CA ARG A 520 0.69 12.30 16.52
C ARG A 520 2.03 11.89 15.89
N LEU A 521 2.46 12.52 14.78
CA LEU A 521 3.76 12.23 14.14
C LEU A 521 4.92 12.27 15.16
N VAL A 522 5.79 11.26 15.11
CA VAL A 522 6.89 11.07 16.06
C VAL A 522 7.91 12.21 15.99
N SER A 523 8.00 12.87 14.84
CA SER A 523 8.84 14.04 14.61
C SER A 523 8.32 15.37 15.22
N GLN A 524 7.09 15.44 15.75
CA GLN A 524 6.57 16.69 16.36
C GLN A 524 7.16 16.97 17.76
N PRO A 525 7.37 18.25 18.15
CA PRO A 525 7.62 18.65 19.54
C PRO A 525 6.45 18.24 20.46
N LEU A 526 6.75 17.65 21.62
CA LEU A 526 5.68 17.23 22.55
C LEU A 526 4.89 18.42 23.11
N SER A 527 5.48 19.63 23.11
CA SER A 527 4.84 20.87 23.56
C SER A 527 3.69 21.37 22.67
N TRP A 528 3.45 20.79 21.49
CA TRP A 528 2.29 21.12 20.64
C TRP A 528 1.11 20.16 20.82
N LEU A 529 1.33 19.09 21.57
CA LEU A 529 0.36 18.02 21.80
C LEU A 529 -0.70 18.47 22.80
N SER A 530 -1.95 18.05 22.61
CA SER A 530 -3.07 18.52 23.45
C SER A 530 -3.07 17.89 24.84
N SER A 531 -2.40 16.73 24.97
CA SER A 531 -2.54 15.82 26.09
C SER A 531 -1.35 14.86 26.16
N ARG A 532 -1.02 14.31 27.34
CA ARG A 532 0.00 13.23 27.47
C ARG A 532 -0.32 12.01 26.65
N HIS A 533 -1.60 11.83 26.38
CA HIS A 533 -2.24 10.94 25.44
C HIS A 533 -1.46 10.93 24.11
N ASP A 534 -1.63 11.97 23.30
CA ASP A 534 -1.02 12.17 21.98
C ASP A 534 0.51 11.96 21.95
N ALA A 535 1.20 12.16 23.08
CA ALA A 535 2.65 12.05 23.24
C ALA A 535 3.18 10.61 23.37
N LEU A 536 2.30 9.61 23.58
CA LEU A 536 2.72 8.24 23.86
C LEU A 536 3.31 7.54 22.65
N SER A 537 2.67 7.59 21.48
CA SER A 537 3.24 6.99 20.27
C SER A 537 4.62 7.56 19.92
N PRO A 538 4.87 8.89 19.95
CA PRO A 538 6.21 9.44 19.84
C PRO A 538 7.25 8.85 20.83
N ILE A 539 6.85 8.61 22.09
CA ILE A 539 7.73 8.01 23.10
C ILE A 539 7.94 6.50 22.87
N VAL A 540 6.89 5.75 22.53
CA VAL A 540 6.95 4.31 22.25
C VAL A 540 7.79 4.04 21.00
N ALA A 541 7.56 4.78 19.91
CA ALA A 541 8.38 4.73 18.71
C ALA A 541 9.86 5.06 19.03
N ARG A 542 10.11 6.08 19.86
CA ARG A 542 11.46 6.42 20.32
C ARG A 542 12.09 5.28 21.14
N GLN A 543 11.35 4.58 21.98
CA GLN A 543 11.89 3.48 22.79
C GLN A 543 12.12 2.20 22.00
N LEU A 544 11.20 1.85 21.09
CA LEU A 544 11.40 0.78 20.11
C LEU A 544 12.63 1.07 19.25
N ALA A 545 12.83 2.33 18.84
CA ALA A 545 14.03 2.74 18.11
C ALA A 545 15.31 2.43 18.89
N LEU A 546 15.34 2.78 20.19
CA LEU A 546 16.50 2.57 21.05
C LEU A 546 16.79 1.08 21.27
N MET A 547 15.77 0.25 21.48
CA MET A 547 15.94 -1.17 21.75
C MET A 547 16.30 -1.95 20.47
N VAL A 548 15.60 -1.73 19.35
CA VAL A 548 15.90 -2.39 18.06
C VAL A 548 17.26 -1.96 17.54
N GLY A 549 17.60 -0.67 17.65
CA GLY A 549 18.93 -0.18 17.29
C GLY A 549 20.05 -0.69 18.21
N THR A 550 19.78 -0.91 19.50
CA THR A 550 20.72 -1.58 20.41
C THR A 550 20.99 -3.03 19.94
N ALA A 551 19.95 -3.79 19.58
CA ALA A 551 20.11 -5.15 19.07
C ALA A 551 20.85 -5.21 17.73
N ALA A 552 20.52 -4.30 16.81
CA ALA A 552 21.24 -4.12 15.55
C ALA A 552 22.73 -3.78 15.74
N ALA A 553 23.04 -2.89 16.70
CA ALA A 553 24.42 -2.53 17.04
C ALA A 553 25.19 -3.71 17.65
N ILE A 554 24.55 -4.54 18.49
CA ILE A 554 25.14 -5.76 19.05
C ILE A 554 25.46 -6.76 17.92
N GLN A 555 24.47 -7.08 17.07
CA GLN A 555 24.65 -7.96 15.90
C GLN A 555 25.81 -7.50 15.01
N ARG A 556 25.86 -6.19 14.70
CA ARG A 556 26.93 -5.62 13.88
C ARG A 556 28.29 -5.71 14.58
N ASN A 557 28.42 -5.22 15.80
CA ASN A 557 29.70 -5.12 16.47
C ASN A 557 30.30 -6.51 16.79
N ALA A 558 29.45 -7.52 17.04
CA ALA A 558 29.88 -8.90 17.18
C ALA A 558 30.33 -9.53 15.85
N ARG A 559 29.67 -9.20 14.72
CA ARG A 559 30.15 -9.53 13.36
C ARG A 559 31.50 -8.89 13.07
N ASP A 560 31.68 -7.63 13.47
CA ASP A 560 32.95 -6.88 13.42
C ASP A 560 33.97 -7.38 14.49
N SER A 561 33.67 -8.47 15.21
CA SER A 561 34.54 -9.17 16.17
C SER A 561 34.97 -8.36 17.41
N MET A 562 34.15 -7.40 17.84
CA MET A 562 34.31 -6.74 19.15
C MET A 562 34.02 -7.73 20.30
N SER A 563 34.71 -7.57 21.44
CA SER A 563 34.41 -8.38 22.63
C SER A 563 33.09 -7.94 23.29
N ARG A 564 32.50 -8.82 24.10
CA ARG A 564 31.25 -8.55 24.82
C ARG A 564 31.35 -7.28 25.66
N GLU A 565 32.48 -7.07 26.32
CA GLU A 565 32.78 -5.93 27.17
C GLU A 565 32.81 -4.63 26.36
N SER A 566 33.52 -4.60 25.23
CA SER A 566 33.56 -3.43 24.34
C SER A 566 32.21 -3.13 23.69
N ILE A 567 31.37 -4.14 23.45
CA ILE A 567 29.98 -3.94 23.01
C ILE A 567 29.16 -3.31 24.13
N ILE A 568 29.26 -3.82 25.37
CA ILE A 568 28.58 -3.26 26.55
C ILE A 568 29.00 -1.80 26.79
N GLU A 569 30.30 -1.48 26.74
CA GLU A 569 30.84 -0.12 26.87
C GLU A 569 30.31 0.81 25.76
N TYR A 570 30.32 0.35 24.50
CA TYR A 570 29.76 1.10 23.37
C TYR A 570 28.26 1.39 23.56
N ILE A 571 27.47 0.38 23.93
CA ILE A 571 26.05 0.57 24.21
C ILE A 571 25.84 1.55 25.37
N HIS A 572 26.57 1.42 26.49
CA HIS A 572 26.47 2.38 27.60
C HIS A 572 26.73 3.83 27.17
N SER A 573 27.74 4.07 26.32
CA SER A 573 28.02 5.42 25.81
C SER A 573 26.87 6.03 24.98
N ILE A 574 26.08 5.19 24.30
CA ILE A 574 24.87 5.65 23.59
C ILE A 574 23.82 6.10 24.61
N TYR A 575 23.53 5.28 25.62
CA TYR A 575 22.55 5.62 26.67
C TYR A 575 22.95 6.89 27.44
N GLU A 576 24.23 7.05 27.80
CA GLU A 576 24.75 8.27 28.42
C GLU A 576 24.61 9.51 27.53
N SER A 577 24.89 9.37 26.22
CA SER A 577 24.73 10.49 25.27
C SER A 577 23.28 10.97 25.13
N GLN A 578 22.31 10.05 25.27
CA GLN A 578 20.89 10.33 25.10
C GLN A 578 20.22 10.90 26.37
N ASP A 579 20.83 10.78 27.56
CA ASP A 579 20.22 11.14 28.84
C ASP A 579 19.72 12.61 28.89
N THR A 580 20.48 13.54 28.33
CA THR A 580 20.06 14.96 28.22
C THR A 580 18.80 15.15 27.35
N SER A 581 18.66 14.35 26.29
CA SER A 581 17.51 14.35 25.39
C SER A 581 16.31 13.65 26.01
N PHE A 582 16.54 12.55 26.74
CA PHE A 582 15.51 11.85 27.51
C PHE A 582 14.98 12.72 28.66
N ALA A 583 15.84 13.42 29.40
CA ALA A 583 15.43 14.33 30.46
C ALA A 583 14.57 15.49 29.93
N GLN A 584 14.94 16.08 28.79
CA GLN A 584 14.13 17.13 28.16
C GLN A 584 12.79 16.59 27.63
N LEU A 585 12.77 15.44 26.94
CA LEU A 585 11.53 14.84 26.45
C LEU A 585 10.60 14.43 27.61
N THR A 586 11.17 13.88 28.68
CA THR A 586 10.46 13.52 29.92
C THR A 586 9.84 14.76 30.57
N LYS A 587 10.56 15.88 30.61
CA LYS A 587 10.07 17.16 31.12
C LYS A 587 8.95 17.75 30.25
N GLU A 588 9.05 17.66 28.92
CA GLU A 588 7.98 18.07 28.01
C GLU A 588 6.72 17.21 28.21
N TYR A 589 6.87 15.88 28.22
CA TYR A 589 5.78 14.94 28.52
C TYR A 589 5.11 15.23 29.87
N LEU A 590 5.89 15.42 30.93
CA LEU A 590 5.35 15.72 32.27
C LEU A 590 4.63 17.08 32.34
N SER A 591 4.92 18.01 31.43
CA SER A 591 4.22 19.31 31.36
C SER A 591 2.83 19.25 30.72
N LEU A 592 2.53 18.17 29.97
CA LEU A 592 1.21 17.91 29.41
C LEU A 592 0.24 17.40 30.49
N ALA A 593 -1.05 17.64 30.29
CA ALA A 593 -2.10 17.29 31.25
C ALA A 593 -2.34 15.77 31.35
N GLY A 594 -2.61 15.30 32.58
CA GLY A 594 -3.08 13.94 32.88
C GLY A 594 -2.12 13.09 33.75
N ASN A 595 -2.39 13.00 35.05
CA ASN A 595 -1.70 12.15 36.04
C ASN A 595 -0.16 12.32 36.13
N GLU A 596 0.52 11.44 36.89
CA GLU A 596 1.81 11.74 37.53
C GLU A 596 2.98 10.84 37.10
N SER A 597 2.76 9.75 36.36
CA SER A 597 3.79 8.76 36.03
C SER A 597 4.87 9.31 35.07
N VAL A 598 6.14 9.02 35.41
CA VAL A 598 7.33 9.33 34.61
C VAL A 598 7.64 8.15 33.67
N PRO A 599 7.88 8.37 32.35
CA PRO A 599 8.36 7.32 31.45
C PRO A 599 9.71 6.74 31.92
N VAL A 600 9.79 5.41 32.04
CA VAL A 600 10.99 4.69 32.49
C VAL A 600 11.73 4.15 31.27
N TRP A 601 12.69 4.94 30.78
CA TRP A 601 13.49 4.60 29.60
C TRP A 601 14.05 3.17 29.65
N PRO A 602 13.91 2.39 28.56
CA PRO A 602 14.32 1.00 28.56
C PRO A 602 15.83 0.92 28.82
N ARG A 603 16.26 -0.04 29.64
CA ARG A 603 17.68 -0.24 29.95
C ARG A 603 18.07 -1.65 29.57
N MET A 604 19.05 -1.79 28.68
CA MET A 604 19.65 -3.10 28.38
C MET A 604 20.10 -3.77 29.69
N ILE A 605 19.64 -5.00 29.91
CA ILE A 605 20.06 -5.86 31.02
C ILE A 605 21.30 -6.62 30.58
N ASP A 606 21.19 -7.35 29.47
CA ASP A 606 22.21 -8.25 28.95
C ASP A 606 21.85 -8.73 27.51
N PHE A 607 22.75 -9.43 26.83
CA PHE A 607 22.48 -10.03 25.50
C PHE A 607 23.12 -11.41 25.30
N TYR A 608 22.51 -12.25 24.46
CA TYR A 608 22.87 -13.66 24.31
C TYR A 608 22.97 -14.05 22.83
N PRO A 609 24.06 -14.70 22.39
CA PRO A 609 24.15 -15.24 21.04
C PRO A 609 23.14 -16.37 20.87
N VAL A 610 22.44 -16.38 19.73
CA VAL A 610 21.46 -17.43 19.37
C VAL A 610 21.68 -17.93 17.95
N ALA A 611 21.07 -19.06 17.62
CA ALA A 611 21.19 -19.75 16.33
C ALA A 611 22.65 -19.95 15.92
N HIS A 612 23.43 -20.55 16.81
CA HIS A 612 24.89 -20.77 16.64
C HIS A 612 25.70 -19.48 16.43
N MET A 613 25.38 -18.41 17.19
CA MET A 613 25.98 -17.08 17.11
C MET A 613 25.73 -16.33 15.79
N GLN A 614 24.69 -16.70 15.04
CA GLN A 614 24.31 -15.99 13.81
C GLN A 614 23.39 -14.80 14.08
N GLY A 615 22.67 -14.81 15.23
CA GLY A 615 21.85 -13.72 15.73
C GLY A 615 22.02 -13.50 17.24
N TYR A 616 21.26 -12.55 17.81
CA TYR A 616 21.23 -12.27 19.25
C TYR A 616 19.82 -12.08 19.81
N GLU A 617 19.61 -12.51 21.05
CA GLU A 617 18.50 -12.08 21.90
C GLU A 617 19.01 -11.01 22.88
N VAL A 618 18.32 -9.87 22.99
CA VAL A 618 18.74 -8.73 23.83
C VAL A 618 17.63 -8.39 24.82
N ALA A 619 17.92 -8.43 26.11
CA ALA A 619 16.95 -8.13 27.17
C ALA A 619 17.01 -6.66 27.61
N PHE A 620 15.84 -6.06 27.80
CA PHE A 620 15.64 -4.70 28.28
C PHE A 620 14.69 -4.67 29.47
N ALA A 621 15.08 -3.98 30.54
CA ALA A 621 14.19 -3.64 31.64
C ALA A 621 13.34 -2.42 31.23
N VAL A 622 12.02 -2.55 31.27
CA VAL A 622 11.06 -1.49 30.91
C VAL A 622 10.06 -1.34 32.06
N GLY A 623 10.31 -0.36 32.94
CA GLY A 623 9.60 -0.26 34.21
C GLY A 623 9.84 -1.49 35.09
N SER A 624 8.79 -2.28 35.32
CA SER A 624 8.82 -3.56 36.06
C SER A 624 8.84 -4.80 35.17
N GLN A 625 8.83 -4.63 33.84
CA GLN A 625 8.78 -5.72 32.86
C GLN A 625 10.16 -5.98 32.24
N THR A 626 10.35 -7.19 31.71
CA THR A 626 11.47 -7.48 30.79
C THR A 626 10.92 -7.73 29.39
N LEU A 627 11.52 -7.04 28.42
CA LEU A 627 11.23 -7.06 26.99
C LEU A 627 12.47 -7.58 26.28
N TYR A 628 12.30 -8.52 25.37
CA TYR A 628 13.41 -9.13 24.63
C TYR A 628 13.28 -8.76 23.15
N ILE A 629 14.39 -8.42 22.51
CA ILE A 629 14.46 -8.21 21.06
C ILE A 629 15.43 -9.21 20.47
N GLU A 630 14.89 -10.04 19.60
CA GLU A 630 15.61 -10.96 18.75
C GLU A 630 16.06 -10.26 17.47
N ILE A 631 17.25 -10.59 16.98
CA ILE A 631 17.65 -10.31 15.60
C ILE A 631 18.35 -11.53 14.99
N LEU A 632 17.68 -12.21 14.04
CA LEU A 632 18.21 -13.35 13.29
C LEU A 632 18.39 -12.97 11.81
N PRO A 633 19.45 -13.39 11.10
CA PRO A 633 19.52 -13.27 9.65
C PRO A 633 18.39 -14.06 8.97
N GLU A 634 17.95 -13.65 7.78
CA GLU A 634 16.94 -14.39 7.01
C GLU A 634 17.41 -15.82 6.70
N ASN A 635 16.48 -16.77 6.78
CA ASN A 635 16.69 -18.22 6.65
C ASN A 635 17.49 -18.87 7.80
N VAL A 636 17.92 -18.12 8.81
CA VAL A 636 18.46 -18.67 10.06
C VAL A 636 17.31 -19.03 10.99
N GLN A 637 17.42 -20.16 11.68
CA GLN A 637 16.46 -20.59 12.70
C GLN A 637 17.17 -20.87 14.01
N LEU A 638 16.51 -20.53 15.11
CA LEU A 638 16.86 -21.00 16.46
C LEU A 638 16.94 -22.53 16.50
N THR A 639 17.89 -23.06 17.25
CA THR A 639 17.93 -24.49 17.63
C THR A 639 16.72 -24.87 18.50
N LEU A 640 16.41 -26.17 18.62
CA LEU A 640 15.24 -26.62 19.38
C LEU A 640 15.30 -26.20 20.87
N SER A 641 16.49 -26.17 21.48
CA SER A 641 16.67 -25.70 22.87
C SER A 641 16.49 -24.19 23.00
N GLU A 642 17.05 -23.39 22.09
CA GLU A 642 16.82 -21.94 22.05
C GLU A 642 15.33 -21.62 21.83
N GLN A 643 14.64 -22.36 20.94
CA GLN A 643 13.19 -22.26 20.76
C GLN A 643 12.43 -22.61 22.05
N GLN A 644 12.83 -23.66 22.78
CA GLN A 644 12.18 -24.04 24.04
C GLN A 644 12.35 -22.97 25.13
N ALA A 645 13.57 -22.46 25.33
CA ALA A 645 13.85 -21.40 26.28
C ALA A 645 13.11 -20.09 25.92
N LEU A 646 13.07 -19.69 24.64
CA LEU A 646 12.45 -18.44 24.19
C LEU A 646 10.91 -18.53 24.09
N ASN A 647 10.34 -19.72 23.84
CA ASN A 647 8.89 -19.95 23.87
C ASN A 647 8.31 -20.04 25.31
N SER A 648 9.14 -19.87 26.35
CA SER A 648 8.65 -19.67 27.73
C SER A 648 8.06 -18.28 27.97
N ALA A 649 8.34 -17.32 27.08
CA ALA A 649 7.79 -15.97 27.12
C ALA A 649 6.26 -15.97 26.90
N GLU A 650 5.52 -15.21 27.73
CA GLU A 650 4.05 -15.18 27.71
C GLU A 650 3.46 -14.57 26.42
N TYR A 651 4.23 -13.73 25.71
CA TYR A 651 3.79 -13.09 24.47
C TYR A 651 4.93 -12.89 23.48
N VAL A 652 4.65 -13.20 22.20
CA VAL A 652 5.53 -12.96 21.05
C VAL A 652 4.86 -11.96 20.11
N SER A 653 5.56 -10.87 19.81
CA SER A 653 5.13 -9.73 19.00
C SER A 653 5.76 -9.74 17.62
N ALA A 654 4.92 -9.43 16.61
CA ALA A 654 5.25 -8.97 15.26
C ALA A 654 6.66 -9.31 14.71
N LEU A 655 6.79 -10.52 14.14
CA LEU A 655 7.93 -10.91 13.32
C LEU A 655 8.08 -9.95 12.13
N THR A 656 9.10 -9.09 12.18
CA THR A 656 9.35 -8.04 11.18
C THR A 656 10.60 -8.36 10.38
N ALA A 657 10.45 -8.71 9.10
CA ALA A 657 11.59 -8.80 8.18
C ALA A 657 12.14 -7.39 7.88
N ILE A 658 13.46 -7.23 7.89
CA ILE A 658 14.21 -5.98 7.65
C ILE A 658 15.45 -6.25 6.81
N GLU A 659 16.05 -5.23 6.20
CA GLU A 659 17.31 -5.36 5.45
C GLU A 659 18.45 -4.53 6.07
N PHE A 660 19.66 -5.10 6.08
CA PHE A 660 20.89 -4.46 6.55
C PHE A 660 22.10 -4.91 5.74
N GLN A 661 22.81 -3.96 5.13
CA GLN A 661 24.04 -4.19 4.36
C GLN A 661 23.89 -5.24 3.23
N GLY A 662 22.72 -5.34 2.59
CA GLY A 662 22.45 -6.36 1.57
C GLY A 662 22.14 -7.77 2.12
N HIS A 663 21.83 -7.87 3.42
CA HIS A 663 21.36 -9.09 4.06
C HIS A 663 20.00 -8.83 4.72
N GLY A 664 19.04 -9.72 4.50
CA GLY A 664 17.80 -9.73 5.25
C GLY A 664 18.01 -10.23 6.69
N TYR A 665 17.21 -9.70 7.62
CA TYR A 665 17.09 -10.14 9.01
C TYR A 665 15.62 -10.15 9.42
N THR A 666 15.30 -10.89 10.47
CA THR A 666 13.99 -10.91 11.11
C THR A 666 14.15 -10.44 12.55
N VAL A 667 13.34 -9.46 12.93
CA VAL A 667 13.25 -8.94 14.30
C VAL A 667 11.98 -9.50 14.95
N THR A 668 12.14 -10.13 16.10
CA THR A 668 11.04 -10.60 16.95
C THR A 668 11.10 -9.85 18.27
N ILE A 669 9.95 -9.45 18.83
CA ILE A 669 9.90 -8.86 20.18
C ILE A 669 9.14 -9.81 21.11
N ARG A 670 9.62 -10.04 22.32
CA ARG A 670 8.98 -10.94 23.31
C ARG A 670 8.82 -10.25 24.66
N PHE A 671 7.89 -10.75 25.48
CA PHE A 671 7.66 -10.29 26.86
C PHE A 671 7.48 -11.47 27.81
N GLY A 672 8.02 -11.34 29.04
CA GLY A 672 7.89 -12.34 30.10
C GLY A 672 9.19 -12.56 30.87
N ASN A 673 9.34 -13.75 31.45
CA ASN A 673 10.60 -14.22 32.05
C ASN A 673 11.17 -15.34 31.17
N VAL A 674 12.21 -15.05 30.39
CA VAL A 674 13.01 -16.08 29.70
C VAL A 674 14.01 -16.67 30.70
N ASP A 675 14.15 -17.99 30.75
CA ASP A 675 15.19 -18.62 31.56
C ASP A 675 16.57 -18.49 30.88
N PHE A 676 17.36 -17.53 31.35
CA PHE A 676 18.70 -17.29 30.83
C PHE A 676 19.74 -18.32 31.26
N GLU A 677 19.49 -19.17 32.27
CA GLU A 677 20.45 -20.23 32.62
C GLU A 677 20.41 -21.35 31.55
N GLU A 678 19.25 -21.67 30.99
CA GLU A 678 19.15 -22.61 29.84
C GLU A 678 19.90 -22.08 28.59
N LEU A 679 19.80 -20.79 28.30
CA LEU A 679 20.54 -20.17 27.19
C LEU A 679 22.05 -20.16 27.44
N LYS A 680 22.51 -19.87 28.66
CA LYS A 680 23.95 -19.95 29.04
C LYS A 680 24.52 -21.36 28.92
N HIS A 681 23.75 -22.38 29.29
CA HIS A 681 24.17 -23.77 29.12
C HIS A 681 24.43 -24.12 27.65
N THR A 682 23.64 -23.57 26.72
CA THR A 682 23.83 -23.76 25.27
C THR A 682 25.18 -23.19 24.78
N GLU A 683 25.61 -22.03 25.27
CA GLU A 683 26.92 -21.44 24.92
C GLU A 683 28.10 -22.24 25.53
N ALA A 684 27.94 -22.75 26.75
CA ALA A 684 28.92 -23.62 27.40
C ALA A 684 29.08 -24.96 26.68
N ASP A 685 27.97 -25.60 26.27
CA ASP A 685 27.99 -26.86 25.52
C ASP A 685 28.50 -26.68 24.09
N LEU A 686 28.23 -25.54 23.44
CA LEU A 686 28.87 -25.20 22.15
C LEU A 686 30.38 -25.02 22.32
N SER A 687 30.83 -24.37 23.39
CA SER A 687 32.25 -24.15 23.68
C SER A 687 32.98 -25.47 23.98
N ALA A 688 32.45 -26.27 24.91
CA ALA A 688 32.98 -27.59 25.25
C ALA A 688 32.86 -28.57 24.07
N GLY A 689 31.79 -28.50 23.27
CA GLY A 689 31.64 -29.26 22.03
C GLY A 689 32.71 -28.91 21.01
N ARG A 690 33.03 -27.62 20.84
CA ARG A 690 34.09 -27.14 19.94
C ARG A 690 35.48 -27.59 20.40
N GLU A 691 35.77 -27.53 21.70
CA GLU A 691 37.02 -28.09 22.25
C GLU A 691 37.08 -29.62 22.13
N ASN A 692 35.99 -30.35 22.36
CA ASN A 692 35.92 -31.81 22.19
C ASN A 692 36.09 -32.23 20.73
N VAL A 693 35.52 -31.47 19.77
CA VAL A 693 35.70 -31.72 18.33
C VAL A 693 37.13 -31.36 17.89
N LEU A 694 37.69 -30.23 18.32
CA LEU A 694 39.06 -29.82 18.00
C LEU A 694 40.09 -30.76 18.62
N SER A 695 39.91 -31.19 19.87
CA SER A 695 40.78 -32.17 20.52
C SER A 695 40.67 -33.55 19.85
N SER A 696 39.46 -34.03 19.52
CA SER A 696 39.25 -35.28 18.78
C SER A 696 39.85 -35.26 17.37
N LEU A 697 39.74 -34.13 16.66
CA LEU A 697 40.44 -33.91 15.38
C LEU A 697 41.95 -33.91 15.56
N SER A 698 42.47 -33.18 16.56
CA SER A 698 43.90 -33.19 16.87
C SER A 698 44.42 -34.58 17.26
N GLN A 699 43.58 -35.40 17.90
CA GLN A 699 43.91 -36.76 18.32
C GLN A 699 43.91 -37.72 17.13
N LYS A 700 42.92 -37.66 16.23
CA LYS A 700 42.95 -38.42 14.95
C LYS A 700 44.13 -38.01 14.08
N LEU A 701 44.36 -36.71 13.88
CA LEU A 701 45.51 -36.18 13.11
C LEU A 701 46.87 -36.57 13.73
N ARG A 702 46.92 -36.88 15.03
CA ARG A 702 48.10 -37.41 15.73
C ARG A 702 48.24 -38.94 15.70
N MET A 703 47.17 -39.69 15.39
CA MET A 703 47.19 -41.16 15.36
C MET A 703 47.29 -41.73 13.95
N ASP A 704 46.69 -41.08 12.94
CA ASP A 704 46.50 -41.66 11.61
C ASP A 704 47.48 -41.14 10.53
N ILE A 705 48.47 -40.31 10.89
CA ILE A 705 49.46 -39.74 9.94
C ILE A 705 50.88 -40.28 10.21
N PRO A 706 51.44 -41.14 9.33
CA PRO A 706 52.85 -41.53 9.39
C PRO A 706 53.81 -40.36 9.11
N PRO A 707 55.06 -40.38 9.63
CA PRO A 707 55.99 -39.26 9.55
C PRO A 707 56.71 -39.13 8.18
N MET A 708 55.94 -39.07 7.08
CA MET A 708 56.41 -38.74 5.73
C MET A 708 55.33 -38.00 4.94
N ILE A 709 55.25 -36.68 5.10
CA ILE A 709 54.65 -35.70 4.17
C ILE A 709 55.02 -34.29 4.68
N SER A 710 55.26 -33.32 3.79
CA SER A 710 55.57 -31.93 4.18
C SER A 710 54.30 -31.11 4.45
N SER A 711 54.46 -30.07 5.29
CA SER A 711 53.41 -29.15 5.77
C SER A 711 52.47 -28.63 4.69
N ASP A 712 53.02 -28.36 3.51
CA ASP A 712 52.40 -27.52 2.51
C ASP A 712 51.24 -28.25 1.81
N SER A 713 51.37 -29.58 1.65
CA SER A 713 50.33 -30.45 1.07
C SER A 713 49.07 -30.58 1.93
N VAL A 714 49.17 -30.36 3.25
CA VAL A 714 48.01 -30.43 4.16
C VAL A 714 47.08 -29.24 3.94
N GLN A 715 47.61 -28.08 3.56
CA GLN A 715 46.77 -26.90 3.29
C GLN A 715 45.96 -27.04 1.99
N ASP A 716 46.51 -27.69 0.96
CA ASP A 716 45.79 -27.92 -0.29
C ASP A 716 44.76 -29.06 -0.20
N ALA A 717 44.97 -30.05 0.66
CA ALA A 717 43.97 -31.09 0.96
C ALA A 717 42.72 -30.50 1.67
N VAL A 718 42.93 -29.62 2.66
CA VAL A 718 41.84 -28.96 3.42
C VAL A 718 41.02 -28.01 2.54
N ARG A 719 41.62 -27.43 1.49
CA ARG A 719 40.93 -26.50 0.57
C ARG A 719 39.93 -27.14 -0.40
N ASN A 720 40.00 -28.46 -0.63
CA ASN A 720 39.27 -29.13 -1.72
C ASN A 720 38.24 -30.17 -1.27
N TRP A 721 37.89 -30.23 0.02
CA TRP A 721 36.95 -31.24 0.54
C TRP A 721 35.53 -30.68 0.67
N ASN A 722 34.60 -31.15 -0.17
CA ASN A 722 33.23 -30.64 -0.29
C ASN A 722 32.21 -31.76 -0.06
N ILE A 723 31.64 -31.83 1.14
CA ILE A 723 30.61 -32.82 1.51
C ILE A 723 29.22 -32.25 1.20
N ARG A 724 28.78 -32.39 -0.05
CA ARG A 724 27.43 -32.02 -0.52
C ARG A 724 26.84 -33.08 -1.46
N SER A 725 26.81 -34.35 -1.03
CA SER A 725 25.97 -35.40 -1.64
C SER A 725 26.02 -36.73 -0.85
N PHE A 726 25.03 -36.97 0.03
CA PHE A 726 24.42 -38.31 0.17
C PHE A 726 23.12 -38.36 0.99
N GLU A 727 22.89 -37.47 1.96
CA GLU A 727 21.84 -37.69 2.99
C GLU A 727 20.40 -37.34 2.56
N ASN A 728 20.20 -36.58 1.49
CA ASN A 728 18.87 -36.14 1.01
C ASN A 728 18.09 -37.20 0.20
N LEU A 729 18.32 -38.51 0.40
CA LEU A 729 17.72 -39.55 -0.46
C LEU A 729 17.15 -40.79 0.26
N TRP A 730 17.01 -40.78 1.59
CA TRP A 730 16.51 -41.98 2.32
C TRP A 730 15.40 -41.76 3.36
N ASN A 731 15.12 -40.51 3.80
CA ASN A 731 14.23 -40.25 4.95
C ASN A 731 13.14 -39.18 4.67
N HIS A 732 12.34 -39.33 3.60
CA HIS A 732 11.17 -38.45 3.39
C HIS A 732 9.82 -39.14 3.71
N PRO A 733 8.98 -38.63 4.63
CA PRO A 733 7.80 -39.37 5.13
C PRO A 733 6.60 -39.56 4.18
N LEU A 734 6.56 -38.93 2.99
CA LEU A 734 5.37 -38.89 2.12
C LEU A 734 5.14 -40.14 1.23
N LEU A 735 5.66 -41.31 1.62
CA LEU A 735 5.44 -42.59 0.92
C LEU A 735 4.93 -43.70 1.86
N LYS A 736 4.04 -43.33 2.78
CA LYS A 736 3.18 -44.28 3.50
C LYS A 736 1.74 -43.79 3.52
N ASP A 737 0.84 -44.78 3.49
CA ASP A 737 -0.62 -44.71 3.65
C ASP A 737 -1.34 -43.88 2.58
N GLY A 738 -1.99 -44.59 1.64
CA GLY A 738 -2.57 -44.02 0.44
C GLY A 738 -4.07 -43.72 0.50
N LEU A 739 -4.52 -42.79 -0.33
CA LEU A 739 -5.93 -42.53 -0.65
C LEU A 739 -6.10 -42.44 -2.17
N SER A 740 -7.10 -43.14 -2.70
CA SER A 740 -7.38 -43.22 -4.14
C SER A 740 -8.58 -42.34 -4.53
N LEU A 741 -8.38 -41.39 -5.46
CA LEU A 741 -9.45 -40.69 -6.16
C LEU A 741 -9.10 -40.52 -7.66
N PRO A 742 -9.97 -40.94 -8.61
CA PRO A 742 -9.62 -40.94 -10.03
C PRO A 742 -10.16 -39.71 -10.78
N PHE A 743 -9.28 -38.87 -11.36
CA PHE A 743 -9.70 -37.83 -12.30
C PHE A 743 -8.62 -37.37 -13.32
N VAL A 744 -7.81 -38.29 -13.87
CA VAL A 744 -6.75 -37.95 -14.85
C VAL A 744 -6.83 -38.77 -16.16
N GLU A 745 -7.70 -39.78 -16.24
CA GLU A 745 -7.72 -40.73 -17.38
C GLU A 745 -8.21 -40.12 -18.71
N THR A 746 -8.99 -39.04 -18.66
CA THR A 746 -9.58 -38.41 -19.86
C THR A 746 -8.58 -37.58 -20.67
N GLN A 747 -7.49 -37.11 -20.05
CA GLN A 747 -6.63 -36.08 -20.66
C GLN A 747 -5.38 -36.66 -21.35
N LEU A 748 -4.90 -37.85 -20.95
CA LEU A 748 -3.71 -38.49 -21.52
C LEU A 748 -3.99 -39.31 -22.80
N ARG A 749 -5.25 -39.62 -23.11
CA ARG A 749 -5.64 -40.34 -24.34
C ARG A 749 -5.65 -39.47 -25.61
N ALA A 750 -5.19 -38.21 -25.53
CA ALA A 750 -5.18 -37.26 -26.64
C ALA A 750 -3.80 -37.03 -27.28
N GLU A 751 -2.69 -37.35 -26.58
CA GLU A 751 -1.33 -36.96 -27.00
C GLU A 751 -0.46 -38.09 -27.54
N TYR A 752 -0.77 -39.36 -27.25
CA TYR A 752 0.04 -40.51 -27.67
C TYR A 752 -0.81 -41.54 -28.42
N GLY A 753 -0.46 -41.74 -29.71
CA GLY A 753 -1.20 -42.57 -30.65
C GLY A 753 -0.98 -44.08 -30.50
N GLU A 754 -1.87 -44.84 -31.15
CA GLU A 754 -1.94 -46.30 -31.09
C GLU A 754 -0.66 -46.99 -31.60
N ASN A 755 -0.14 -47.94 -30.82
CA ASN A 755 0.75 -48.98 -31.32
C ASN A 755 0.67 -50.23 -30.42
N GLU A 756 -0.02 -51.26 -30.88
CA GLU A 756 -0.18 -52.54 -30.17
C GLU A 756 1.09 -53.42 -30.29
N GLN A 757 2.06 -53.23 -29.41
CA GLN A 757 3.02 -54.30 -29.07
C GLN A 757 3.68 -54.09 -27.69
N GLU A 758 3.83 -55.20 -26.95
CA GLU A 758 4.48 -55.36 -25.63
C GLU A 758 3.63 -55.33 -24.34
N GLU A 759 2.30 -55.55 -24.40
CA GLU A 759 1.57 -56.18 -23.27
C GLU A 759 1.98 -57.65 -23.06
N ARG A 760 3.25 -57.89 -22.70
CA ARG A 760 3.74 -59.21 -22.24
C ARG A 760 5.08 -59.28 -21.51
N GLN A 761 5.58 -58.19 -20.93
CA GLN A 761 6.83 -58.24 -20.16
C GLN A 761 6.91 -57.37 -18.89
N VAL A 762 5.78 -57.17 -18.19
CA VAL A 762 5.79 -56.79 -16.76
C VAL A 762 4.86 -57.71 -15.98
N SER A 763 5.46 -58.59 -15.17
CA SER A 763 4.89 -59.39 -14.09
C SER A 763 5.94 -59.59 -13.01
#